data_AF-A0AAW0J122-F1
#
_entry.id   AF-A0AAW0J122-F1
#
_cell.length_a   1.000
_cell.length_b   1.000
_cell.length_c   1.000
_cell.angle_alpha   90.00
_cell.angle_beta   90.00
_cell.angle_gamma   90.00
#
_symmetry.space_group_name_H-M   'P 1'
#
loop_
_entity.id
_entity.type
_entity.pdbx_description
1 polymer ?
#
loop_
_entity_poly.entity_id
_entity_poly.type
_entity_poly.pdbx_seq_one_letter_code
_entity_poly.pdbx_strand_id
1 'polypeptide(L)'
;MVMGRFKRFISEFFGGLALILLVHAQDQSDFISIDCGLPENSSYTEWKTGVDYISDAGFIDSGINRQISTEFKGDLQQQVWSLRSFPEGIRNCYSIRITQGTKYLIRATFFYGNYDGESKLPEFDVHLGANMWNTIKITNVSNGFVKELIHVPLLNYIQLCLVNTQRGTPFITAIELRPLPNSTYETTDGSLERFWRVDVGSKSNSQYRYKYDVYDRIWWPYNYEKWTGLSTSLTIESPSSNPYRPPSVVMSTAATPINDSAPLYFQWYPEDATSKYYIYMHFAEVVKLKANQSRSFNVILNGEHWYGPYVPDYLWTFTLYSKDALTSTGGQYVFSLVKTENSTLPPIINAIEIYSVKNLLQSETDQEDVGAITKIKSTYGVKRNWQGDPCAPQAYSWEGLNCRYDGYNAPRVISLDLSSSELTGAISADISTLVMLQYLDLSNNSLTGSVPDVLSKLQYLEVLNLERNQLNGSIPAELIKRSKSGSLLLSVGENSNLCASDSCERKKSKNNIVVLILASVVGLLILSLTIAAIFCGLTRRKKQDKTRVALVDTEPNVQNRPLESMQRQVTYSDLERITNNFERILGKGGFGTVYYGCMDGIRVAVKVFSPSSVQGYQQFQAEASHYNIEFLISDTHLSIQRLLY
;
A
#
# COMPACT_ATOMS: atom_id res chain seq x y z
N MET A 1 -25.90 49.95 -42.59
CA MET A 1 -24.58 50.39 -43.10
C MET A 1 -24.01 51.36 -42.06
N VAL A 2 -23.03 51.08 -41.21
CA VAL A 2 -22.30 49.88 -40.78
C VAL A 2 -21.88 50.28 -39.35
N MET A 3 -22.43 49.69 -38.30
CA MET A 3 -21.97 48.43 -37.71
C MET A 3 -20.44 48.30 -37.71
N GLY A 4 -19.72 49.33 -37.25
CA GLY A 4 -18.26 49.36 -37.33
C GLY A 4 -17.50 50.13 -36.25
N ARG A 5 -18.16 50.68 -35.22
CA ARG A 5 -17.45 51.47 -34.19
C ARG A 5 -17.84 51.22 -32.73
N PHE A 6 -18.72 50.26 -32.44
CA PHE A 6 -19.04 49.85 -31.06
C PHE A 6 -18.50 48.45 -30.69
N LYS A 7 -17.71 47.83 -31.56
CA LYS A 7 -17.02 46.55 -31.32
C LYS A 7 -15.54 46.69 -30.95
N ARG A 8 -15.01 47.91 -30.85
CA ARG A 8 -13.58 48.14 -30.58
C ARG A 8 -13.26 48.75 -29.22
N PHE A 9 -14.28 49.07 -28.40
CA PHE A 9 -14.08 49.57 -27.03
C PHE A 9 -14.58 48.60 -25.93
N ILE A 10 -15.28 47.52 -26.31
CA ILE A 10 -15.67 46.43 -25.38
C ILE A 10 -14.74 45.21 -25.53
N SER A 11 -13.81 45.26 -26.50
CA SER A 11 -12.74 44.27 -26.69
C SER A 11 -11.47 44.56 -25.88
N GLU A 12 -11.37 45.73 -25.25
CA GLU A 12 -10.16 46.17 -24.52
C GLU A 12 -10.38 46.28 -23.00
N PHE A 13 -11.58 45.95 -22.50
CA PHE A 13 -11.87 45.93 -21.05
C PHE A 13 -12.16 44.54 -20.48
N PHE A 14 -12.35 43.53 -21.34
CA PHE A 14 -12.35 42.10 -20.96
C PHE A 14 -11.05 41.39 -21.38
N GLY A 15 -10.00 42.16 -21.69
CA GLY A 15 -8.61 41.69 -21.86
C GLY A 15 -7.81 41.72 -20.54
N GLY A 16 -8.45 42.05 -19.42
CA GLY A 16 -7.97 41.65 -18.10
C GLY A 16 -8.26 40.17 -17.95
N LEU A 17 -7.40 39.33 -18.54
CA LEU A 17 -7.37 37.90 -18.29
C LEU A 17 -7.44 37.72 -16.79
N ALA A 18 -8.58 37.21 -16.33
CA ALA A 18 -8.60 36.29 -15.23
C ALA A 18 -7.62 35.14 -15.60
N LEU A 19 -6.34 35.35 -15.32
CA LEU A 19 -5.44 34.28 -14.92
C LEU A 19 -5.98 33.80 -13.57
N ILE A 20 -7.16 33.17 -13.64
CA ILE A 20 -7.46 32.04 -12.78
C ILE A 20 -6.25 31.16 -13.02
N LEU A 21 -5.41 31.07 -11.99
CA LEU A 21 -4.55 29.94 -11.80
C LEU A 21 -5.44 28.74 -12.11
N LEU A 22 -5.31 28.19 -13.31
CA LEU A 22 -5.61 26.81 -13.57
C LEU A 22 -4.58 26.06 -12.72
N VAL A 23 -4.81 26.05 -11.40
CA VAL A 23 -4.55 24.88 -10.59
C VAL A 23 -5.40 23.84 -11.29
N HIS A 24 -4.84 23.22 -12.33
CA HIS A 24 -5.25 21.87 -12.66
C HIS A 24 -5.15 21.19 -11.30
N ALA A 25 -6.30 20.80 -10.74
CA ALA A 25 -6.31 19.93 -9.58
C ALA A 25 -5.45 18.75 -10.03
N GLN A 26 -4.21 18.74 -9.55
CA GLN A 26 -3.26 17.77 -10.01
C GLN A 26 -3.76 16.44 -9.45
N ASP A 27 -3.89 15.45 -10.32
CA ASP A 27 -4.50 14.19 -9.94
C ASP A 27 -3.65 13.50 -8.86
N GLN A 28 -4.25 13.29 -7.68
CA GLN A 28 -3.64 12.57 -6.56
C GLN A 28 -4.11 11.12 -6.51
N SER A 29 -4.89 10.64 -7.50
CA SER A 29 -5.49 9.29 -7.48
C SER A 29 -4.50 8.18 -7.16
N ASP A 30 -3.25 8.34 -7.62
CA ASP A 30 -2.21 7.33 -7.50
C ASP A 30 -1.20 7.65 -6.38
N PHE A 31 -1.41 8.73 -5.62
CA PHE A 31 -0.58 9.04 -4.46
C PHE A 31 -1.00 8.18 -3.28
N ILE A 32 -0.01 7.61 -2.59
CA ILE A 32 -0.21 7.00 -1.28
C ILE A 32 0.48 7.90 -0.26
N SER A 33 -0.28 8.44 0.69
CA SER A 33 0.19 9.39 1.69
C SER A 33 -0.38 8.97 3.06
N ILE A 34 0.49 8.41 3.89
CA ILE A 34 0.13 7.81 5.16
C ILE A 34 0.74 8.66 6.29
N ASP A 35 -0.12 9.18 7.16
CA ASP A 35 0.28 9.84 8.41
C ASP A 35 0.30 8.80 9.54
N CYS A 36 1.50 8.54 10.05
CA CYS A 36 1.71 7.48 11.02
C CYS A 36 1.30 7.94 12.42
N GLY A 37 0.46 7.15 13.10
CA GLY A 37 -0.06 7.51 14.42
C GLY A 37 -1.29 8.41 14.41
N LEU A 38 -1.83 8.72 13.22
CA LEU A 38 -3.14 9.34 13.08
C LEU A 38 -4.24 8.35 13.53
N PRO A 39 -5.32 8.80 14.22
CA PRO A 39 -6.40 7.91 14.65
C PRO A 39 -7.06 7.16 13.49
N GLU A 40 -7.54 5.95 13.75
CA GLU A 40 -8.21 5.12 12.74
C GLU A 40 -9.37 5.86 12.07
N ASN A 41 -9.58 5.61 10.76
CA ASN A 41 -10.61 6.27 9.93
C ASN A 41 -10.49 7.81 9.84
N SER A 42 -9.33 8.37 10.20
CA SER A 42 -9.05 9.80 10.03
C SER A 42 -8.31 10.07 8.72
N SER A 43 -8.60 11.24 8.14
CA SER A 43 -7.90 11.79 6.97
C SER A 43 -7.95 13.31 7.01
N TYR A 44 -7.04 13.96 6.29
CA TYR A 44 -7.03 15.41 6.12
C TYR A 44 -6.24 15.82 4.88
N THR A 45 -6.48 17.03 4.39
CA THR A 45 -5.64 17.67 3.37
C THR A 45 -4.65 18.60 4.06
N GLU A 46 -3.35 18.36 3.88
CA GLU A 46 -2.32 19.22 4.45
C GLU A 46 -2.39 20.58 3.77
N TRP A 47 -2.52 21.66 4.53
CA TRP A 47 -2.91 22.96 3.97
C TRP A 47 -1.81 23.64 3.14
N LYS A 48 -0.53 23.50 3.52
CA LYS A 48 0.61 24.12 2.81
C LYS A 48 0.81 23.50 1.44
N THR A 49 0.76 22.18 1.37
CA THR A 49 1.08 21.34 0.22
C THR A 49 -0.15 20.95 -0.57
N GLY A 50 -1.32 20.81 0.04
CA GLY A 50 -2.54 20.29 -0.58
C GLY A 50 -2.56 18.77 -0.73
N VAL A 51 -1.63 18.05 -0.09
CA VAL A 51 -1.57 16.58 -0.13
C VAL A 51 -2.61 15.99 0.81
N ASP A 52 -3.38 15.02 0.34
CA ASP A 52 -4.31 14.27 1.19
C ASP A 52 -3.57 13.15 1.94
N TYR A 53 -3.76 13.07 3.26
CA TYR A 53 -3.21 12.03 4.12
C TYR A 53 -4.31 11.17 4.75
N ILE A 54 -4.02 9.89 4.89
CA ILE A 54 -4.86 8.90 5.58
C ILE A 54 -4.14 8.31 6.79
N SER A 55 -4.92 7.77 7.73
CA SER A 55 -4.38 7.03 8.87
C SER A 55 -3.64 5.76 8.46
N ASP A 56 -2.61 5.43 9.22
CA ASP A 56 -1.78 4.25 9.04
C ASP A 56 -2.36 2.95 9.62
N ALA A 57 -3.50 3.02 10.33
CA ALA A 57 -4.09 1.89 11.06
C ALA A 57 -4.38 0.67 10.17
N GLY A 58 -4.69 0.86 8.89
CA GLY A 58 -4.95 -0.23 7.94
C GLY A 58 -3.71 -0.91 7.36
N PHE A 59 -2.50 -0.46 7.73
CA PHE A 59 -1.25 -0.88 7.10
C PHE A 59 -0.27 -1.56 8.08
N ILE A 60 -0.57 -1.58 9.38
CA ILE A 60 0.34 -2.05 10.43
C ILE A 60 -0.44 -2.72 11.57
N ASP A 61 0.09 -3.84 12.10
CA ASP A 61 -0.58 -4.64 13.15
C ASP A 61 -0.21 -4.22 14.58
N SER A 62 0.81 -3.37 14.76
CA SER A 62 1.41 -3.03 16.07
C SER A 62 1.76 -1.55 16.21
N GLY A 63 2.35 -1.19 17.35
CA GLY A 63 2.82 0.15 17.66
C GLY A 63 1.77 1.02 18.36
N ILE A 64 2.24 2.16 18.86
CA ILE A 64 1.46 3.09 19.69
C ILE A 64 1.45 4.45 19.01
N ASN A 65 0.25 5.02 18.83
CA ASN A 65 0.07 6.37 18.33
C ASN A 65 0.60 7.39 19.34
N ARG A 66 1.40 8.34 18.86
CA ARG A 66 1.99 9.42 19.64
C ARG A 66 1.84 10.74 18.91
N GLN A 67 1.98 11.82 19.67
CA GLN A 67 2.08 13.17 19.13
C GLN A 67 3.35 13.83 19.64
N ILE A 68 3.92 14.69 18.81
CA ILE A 68 5.06 15.51 19.20
C ILE A 68 4.63 16.58 20.22
N SER A 69 5.60 17.07 21.00
CA SER A 69 5.38 18.19 21.91
C SER A 69 4.90 19.44 21.16
N THR A 70 3.96 20.16 21.76
CA THR A 70 3.32 21.34 21.15
C THR A 70 4.30 22.45 20.82
N GLU A 71 5.42 22.54 21.54
CA GLU A 71 6.48 23.51 21.28
C GLU A 71 7.16 23.33 19.91
N PHE A 72 7.12 22.12 19.35
CA PHE A 72 7.73 21.81 18.06
C PHE A 72 6.74 21.88 16.89
N LYS A 73 5.42 21.89 17.14
CA LYS A 73 4.41 21.84 16.05
C LYS A 73 4.52 23.05 15.12
N GLY A 74 4.62 24.26 15.68
CA GLY A 74 4.91 25.52 14.98
C GLY A 74 4.40 25.60 13.54
N ASP A 75 5.32 25.91 12.63
CA ASP A 75 5.11 25.98 11.18
C ASP A 75 5.34 24.65 10.45
N LEU A 76 5.43 23.53 11.16
CA LEU A 76 5.63 22.24 10.50
C LEU A 76 4.38 21.81 9.74
N GLN A 77 4.58 21.04 8.67
CA GLN A 77 3.49 20.43 7.91
C GLN A 77 2.78 19.40 8.80
N GLN A 78 1.46 19.26 8.67
CA GLN A 78 0.65 18.52 9.64
C GLN A 78 1.05 17.04 9.79
N GLN A 79 1.56 16.41 8.73
CA GLN A 79 1.99 15.00 8.74
C GLN A 79 3.18 14.71 9.64
N VAL A 80 3.80 15.74 10.23
CA VAL A 80 4.83 15.55 11.25
C VAL A 80 4.37 15.72 12.69
N TRP A 81 3.09 16.02 12.90
CA TRP A 81 2.55 16.23 14.25
C TRP A 81 2.23 14.94 15.00
N SER A 82 1.89 13.88 14.26
CA SER A 82 1.71 12.51 14.76
C SER A 82 2.88 11.62 14.37
N LEU A 83 3.11 10.57 15.15
CA LEU A 83 3.99 9.47 14.78
C LEU A 83 3.50 8.17 15.41
N ARG A 84 3.88 7.04 14.81
CA ARG A 84 3.72 5.73 15.44
C ARG A 84 5.06 5.26 16.00
N SER A 85 5.06 4.94 17.30
CA SER A 85 6.23 4.40 18.02
C SER A 85 6.11 2.89 18.25
N PHE A 86 7.23 2.17 18.26
CA PHE A 86 7.28 0.71 18.39
C PHE A 86 8.16 0.28 19.58
N PRO A 87 7.65 0.38 20.82
CA PRO A 87 8.41 -0.05 22.01
C PRO A 87 8.53 -1.57 22.13
N GLU A 88 7.62 -2.31 21.48
CA GLU A 88 7.58 -3.77 21.48
C GLU A 88 7.96 -4.33 20.11
N GLY A 89 8.47 -5.56 20.12
CA GLY A 89 8.90 -6.26 18.91
C GLY A 89 10.26 -5.79 18.40
N ILE A 90 10.99 -6.73 17.79
CA ILE A 90 12.29 -6.43 17.18
C ILE A 90 12.11 -5.79 15.81
N ARG A 91 11.13 -6.25 15.04
CA ARG A 91 10.85 -5.81 13.67
C ARG A 91 9.36 -5.58 13.49
N ASN A 92 8.99 -4.36 13.11
CA ASN A 92 7.60 -3.94 12.92
C ASN A 92 7.43 -3.43 11.49
N CYS A 93 6.46 -3.94 10.74
CA CYS A 93 6.42 -3.79 9.29
C CYS A 93 5.08 -3.32 8.76
N TYR A 94 5.10 -2.19 8.05
CA TYR A 94 3.97 -1.76 7.24
C TYR A 94 3.84 -2.66 6.02
N SER A 95 2.61 -2.95 5.60
CA SER A 95 2.30 -3.60 4.33
C SER A 95 1.41 -2.69 3.49
N ILE A 96 1.97 -2.17 2.40
CA ILE A 96 1.32 -1.15 1.56
C ILE A 96 1.09 -1.75 0.17
N ARG A 97 -0.17 -1.86 -0.25
CA ARG A 97 -0.53 -2.33 -1.59
C ARG A 97 -0.18 -1.28 -2.64
N ILE A 98 0.33 -1.75 -3.77
CA ILE A 98 0.81 -0.92 -4.87
C ILE A 98 0.63 -1.62 -6.21
N THR A 99 0.76 -0.88 -7.30
CA THR A 99 0.84 -1.45 -8.65
C THR A 99 2.25 -2.00 -8.91
N GLN A 100 2.36 -3.32 -9.08
CA GLN A 100 3.62 -4.02 -9.39
C GLN A 100 4.29 -3.43 -10.64
N GLY A 101 5.62 -3.35 -10.65
CA GLY A 101 6.40 -2.86 -11.79
C GLY A 101 6.31 -1.34 -12.04
N THR A 102 5.52 -0.61 -11.25
CA THR A 102 5.48 0.86 -11.29
C THR A 102 6.68 1.43 -10.55
N LYS A 103 7.39 2.39 -11.16
CA LYS A 103 8.48 3.10 -10.50
C LYS A 103 7.90 4.06 -9.46
N TYR A 104 8.33 3.96 -8.21
CA TYR A 104 7.90 4.86 -7.14
C TYR A 104 9.08 5.65 -6.59
N LEU A 105 8.87 6.94 -6.33
CA LEU A 105 9.58 7.67 -5.28
C LEU A 105 8.92 7.32 -3.94
N ILE A 106 9.63 6.54 -3.14
CA ILE A 106 9.24 6.13 -1.78
C ILE A 106 9.90 7.09 -0.81
N ARG A 107 9.13 7.69 0.08
CA ARG A 107 9.62 8.59 1.12
C ARG A 107 9.18 8.11 2.50
N ALA A 108 10.13 8.05 3.41
CA ALA A 108 9.90 7.84 4.83
C ALA A 108 10.36 9.07 5.62
N THR A 109 9.47 9.62 6.44
CA THR A 109 9.71 10.80 7.26
C THR A 109 9.80 10.41 8.74
N PHE A 110 10.77 10.99 9.44
CA PHE A 110 11.03 10.76 10.85
C PHE A 110 11.22 12.10 11.55
N PHE A 111 10.29 12.47 12.42
CA PHE A 111 10.40 13.65 13.27
C PHE A 111 10.15 13.26 14.74
N TYR A 112 11.17 13.37 15.58
CA TYR A 112 11.09 12.90 16.97
C TYR A 112 10.23 13.84 17.83
N GLY A 113 10.51 15.15 17.81
CA GLY A 113 9.67 16.16 18.45
C GLY A 113 9.38 15.90 19.94
N ASN A 114 10.29 15.21 20.64
CA ASN A 114 10.18 14.83 22.06
C ASN A 114 8.85 14.15 22.42
N TYR A 115 8.32 13.30 21.55
CA TYR A 115 6.99 12.70 21.72
C TYR A 115 6.81 11.88 23.01
N ASP A 116 7.91 11.42 23.60
CA ASP A 116 7.95 10.60 24.82
C ASP A 116 8.35 11.41 26.07
N GLY A 117 8.77 12.67 25.92
CA GLY A 117 9.28 13.51 27.01
C GLY A 117 10.63 13.08 27.58
N GLU A 118 11.31 12.09 26.99
CA GLU A 118 12.57 11.55 27.53
C GLU A 118 13.81 12.24 26.96
N SER A 119 13.67 12.89 25.80
CA SER A 119 14.80 13.47 25.04
C SER A 119 15.94 12.47 24.78
N LYS A 120 15.63 11.17 24.78
CA LYS A 120 16.57 10.10 24.42
C LYS A 120 16.44 9.81 22.93
N LEU A 121 17.41 10.32 22.18
CA LEU A 121 17.37 10.27 20.72
C LEU A 121 17.65 8.84 20.22
N PRO A 122 16.72 8.21 19.49
CA PRO A 122 16.85 6.81 19.12
C PRO A 122 17.71 6.62 17.86
N GLU A 123 18.32 5.44 17.78
CA GLU A 123 18.97 4.89 16.58
C GLU A 123 18.36 3.53 16.24
N PHE A 124 17.88 3.36 15.01
CA PHE A 124 17.22 2.14 14.54
C PHE A 124 17.35 1.96 13.03
N ASP A 125 17.14 0.75 12.55
CA ASP A 125 17.26 0.44 11.13
C ASP A 125 15.90 0.43 10.44
N VAL A 126 15.92 0.77 9.16
CA VAL A 126 14.76 0.74 8.27
C VAL A 126 15.09 -0.20 7.12
N HIS A 127 14.18 -1.14 6.87
CA HIS A 127 14.28 -2.12 5.81
C HIS A 127 13.14 -1.92 4.81
N LEU A 128 13.44 -2.21 3.54
CA LEU A 128 12.45 -2.35 2.47
C LEU A 128 12.40 -3.84 2.10
N GLY A 129 11.31 -4.51 2.46
CA GLY A 129 11.19 -5.96 2.36
C GLY A 129 12.26 -6.66 3.20
N ALA A 130 12.98 -7.59 2.58
CA ALA A 130 14.13 -8.27 3.18
C ALA A 130 15.37 -7.36 3.37
N ASN A 131 15.48 -6.28 2.61
CA ASN A 131 16.73 -5.55 2.44
C ASN A 131 16.85 -4.37 3.42
N MET A 132 18.04 -4.18 3.99
CA MET A 132 18.35 -2.99 4.78
C MET A 132 18.37 -1.76 3.85
N TRP A 133 17.53 -0.77 4.15
CA TRP A 133 17.49 0.48 3.42
C TRP A 133 18.40 1.52 4.08
N ASN A 134 18.19 1.88 5.35
CA ASN A 134 18.98 2.92 6.00
C ASN A 134 18.99 2.78 7.53
N THR A 135 19.99 3.33 8.20
CA THR A 135 20.00 3.51 9.66
C THR A 135 19.54 4.93 9.97
N ILE A 136 18.44 5.04 10.71
CA ILE A 136 17.92 6.31 11.20
C ILE A 136 18.59 6.63 12.52
N LYS A 137 19.35 7.72 12.54
CA LYS A 137 20.02 8.24 13.72
C LYS A 137 19.52 9.64 14.04
N ILE A 138 18.65 9.76 15.02
CA ILE A 138 18.18 11.06 15.48
C ILE A 138 19.29 11.72 16.30
N THR A 139 19.71 12.92 15.92
CA THR A 139 20.79 13.67 16.59
C THR A 139 20.31 14.99 17.21
N ASN A 140 19.10 15.41 16.89
CA ASN A 140 18.47 16.61 17.43
C ASN A 140 16.96 16.39 17.55
N VAL A 141 16.38 16.84 18.66
CA VAL A 141 14.97 16.71 18.98
C VAL A 141 14.06 17.36 17.93
N SER A 142 14.50 18.48 17.36
CA SER A 142 13.71 19.33 16.46
C SER A 142 14.01 19.13 14.97
N ASN A 143 14.98 18.28 14.63
CA ASN A 143 15.35 18.06 13.23
C ASN A 143 14.60 16.84 12.67
N GLY A 144 13.88 17.05 11.58
CA GLY A 144 13.29 15.98 10.79
C GLY A 144 14.32 15.30 9.89
N PHE A 145 14.17 13.99 9.70
CA PHE A 145 14.92 13.19 8.74
C PHE A 145 13.97 12.68 7.68
N VAL A 146 14.33 12.90 6.41
CA VAL A 146 13.57 12.42 5.25
C VAL A 146 14.48 11.54 4.42
N LYS A 147 14.07 10.28 4.25
CA LYS A 147 14.73 9.31 3.36
C LYS A 147 13.87 9.11 2.13
N GLU A 148 14.51 9.15 0.97
CA GLU A 148 13.84 8.94 -0.32
C GLU A 148 14.58 7.88 -1.12
N LEU A 149 13.83 6.98 -1.73
CA LEU A 149 14.31 5.91 -2.59
C LEU A 149 13.43 5.83 -3.83
N ILE A 150 14.04 5.86 -5.01
CA ILE A 150 13.37 5.53 -6.25
C ILE A 150 13.57 4.03 -6.50
N HIS A 151 12.48 3.29 -6.55
CA HIS A 151 12.49 1.83 -6.63
C HIS A 151 11.38 1.31 -7.53
N VAL A 152 11.65 0.21 -8.23
CA VAL A 152 10.65 -0.56 -8.99
C VAL A 152 10.41 -1.87 -8.22
N PRO A 153 9.28 -1.97 -7.50
CA PRO A 153 8.95 -3.13 -6.69
C PRO A 153 8.57 -4.32 -7.56
N LEU A 154 9.08 -5.49 -7.17
CA LEU A 154 8.83 -6.76 -7.85
C LEU A 154 7.48 -7.39 -7.48
N LEU A 155 6.84 -6.93 -6.40
CA LEU A 155 5.57 -7.43 -5.89
C LEU A 155 4.48 -6.36 -5.98
N ASN A 156 3.24 -6.75 -5.71
CA ASN A 156 2.06 -5.85 -5.65
C ASN A 156 1.87 -5.22 -4.26
N TYR A 157 2.88 -5.32 -3.40
CA TYR A 157 2.96 -4.63 -2.13
C TYR A 157 4.41 -4.21 -1.85
N ILE A 158 4.57 -3.27 -0.94
CA ILE A 158 5.85 -2.89 -0.35
C ILE A 158 5.76 -3.12 1.16
N GLN A 159 6.82 -3.70 1.72
CA GLN A 159 6.98 -3.79 3.16
C GLN A 159 8.02 -2.78 3.64
N LEU A 160 7.62 -1.86 4.51
CA LEU A 160 8.53 -0.92 5.16
C LEU A 160 8.66 -1.32 6.63
N CYS A 161 9.82 -1.81 7.03
CA CYS A 161 10.04 -2.37 8.35
C CYS A 161 10.97 -1.50 9.18
N LEU A 162 10.60 -1.25 10.43
CA LEU A 162 11.42 -0.62 11.45
C LEU A 162 12.00 -1.69 12.36
N VAL A 163 13.31 -1.68 12.53
CA VAL A 163 14.06 -2.69 13.29
C VAL A 163 14.72 -2.04 14.50
N ASN A 164 14.36 -2.53 15.69
CA ASN A 164 14.90 -2.06 16.95
C ASN A 164 16.34 -2.56 17.15
N THR A 165 17.31 -1.64 17.15
CA THR A 165 18.74 -1.94 17.39
C THR A 165 19.13 -1.85 18.87
N GLN A 166 18.15 -1.82 19.78
CA GLN A 166 18.31 -1.63 21.22
C GLN A 166 18.92 -0.28 21.63
N ARG A 167 18.90 0.71 20.73
CA ARG A 167 19.43 2.06 20.94
C ARG A 167 18.34 3.13 20.92
N GLY A 168 17.18 2.77 21.45
CA GLY A 168 15.99 3.62 21.53
C GLY A 168 14.80 3.04 20.76
N THR A 169 13.63 3.63 20.96
CA THR A 169 12.36 3.15 20.39
C THR A 169 12.24 3.56 18.93
N PRO A 170 12.11 2.60 17.98
CA PRO A 170 11.83 2.93 16.59
C PRO A 170 10.51 3.67 16.44
N PHE A 171 10.45 4.59 15.49
CA PHE A 171 9.23 5.31 15.17
C PHE A 171 9.23 5.77 13.72
N ILE A 172 8.06 6.09 13.19
CA ILE A 172 7.91 6.72 11.87
C ILE A 172 6.77 7.72 11.91
N THR A 173 6.91 8.77 11.12
CA THR A 173 6.03 9.94 11.11
C THR A 173 5.13 9.95 9.88
N ALA A 174 5.69 9.72 8.68
CA ALA A 174 4.89 9.61 7.47
C ALA A 174 5.54 8.69 6.45
N ILE A 175 4.71 8.04 5.63
CA ILE A 175 5.11 7.22 4.48
C ILE A 175 4.41 7.77 3.24
N GLU A 176 5.18 8.09 2.20
CA GLU A 176 4.64 8.65 0.97
C GLU A 176 5.19 7.89 -0.25
N LEU A 177 4.32 7.51 -1.18
CA LEU A 177 4.70 6.88 -2.44
C LEU A 177 4.15 7.74 -3.58
N ARG A 178 5.02 8.06 -4.53
CA ARG A 178 4.68 8.83 -5.74
C ARG A 178 5.07 8.03 -6.98
N PRO A 179 4.12 7.67 -7.86
CA PRO A 179 4.48 7.03 -9.11
C PRO A 179 5.29 8.00 -9.97
N LEU A 180 6.32 7.48 -10.62
CA LEU A 180 7.20 8.20 -11.53
C LEU A 180 7.09 7.59 -12.93
N PRO A 181 7.23 8.40 -14.00
CA PRO A 181 7.28 7.85 -15.35
C PRO A 181 8.48 6.92 -15.53
N ASN A 182 8.27 5.83 -16.25
CA ASN A 182 9.33 4.84 -16.51
C ASN A 182 10.56 5.46 -17.21
N SER A 183 10.37 6.48 -18.04
CA SER A 183 11.42 7.21 -18.77
C SER A 183 12.25 8.18 -17.92
N THR A 184 12.04 8.22 -16.60
CA THR A 184 12.81 9.05 -15.66
C THR A 184 13.66 8.17 -14.76
N TYR A 185 14.84 8.64 -14.37
CA TYR A 185 15.69 7.97 -13.38
C TYR A 185 15.96 6.50 -13.74
N GLU A 186 16.32 6.27 -14.99
CA GLU A 186 16.73 4.94 -15.47
C GLU A 186 18.08 4.57 -14.83
N THR A 187 18.17 3.34 -14.36
CA THR A 187 19.39 2.81 -13.76
C THR A 187 19.59 1.37 -14.22
N THR A 188 20.83 1.03 -14.53
CA THR A 188 21.29 -0.34 -14.76
C THR A 188 21.75 -1.02 -13.48
N ASP A 189 21.87 -0.25 -12.40
CA ASP A 189 22.44 -0.66 -11.11
C ASP A 189 21.46 -0.32 -9.97
N GLY A 190 20.87 -1.35 -9.35
CA GLY A 190 20.11 -1.22 -8.11
C GLY A 190 18.95 -0.20 -8.14
N SER A 191 18.59 0.30 -6.96
CA SER A 191 17.62 1.39 -6.75
C SER A 191 18.34 2.71 -6.49
N LEU A 192 17.66 3.85 -6.54
CA LEU A 192 18.30 5.16 -6.42
C LEU A 192 17.90 5.85 -5.11
N GLU A 193 18.82 5.94 -4.15
CA GLU A 193 18.61 6.65 -2.89
C GLU A 193 18.99 8.13 -3.05
N ARG A 194 18.13 9.04 -2.57
CA ARG A 194 18.38 10.48 -2.71
C ARG A 194 19.57 10.90 -1.86
N PHE A 195 20.67 11.27 -2.51
CA PHE A 195 21.83 11.89 -1.86
C PHE A 195 21.60 13.41 -1.75
N TRP A 196 21.27 14.05 -2.88
CA TRP A 196 21.10 15.50 -2.95
C TRP A 196 19.96 15.88 -3.90
N ARG A 197 19.14 16.88 -3.53
CA ARG A 197 18.17 17.50 -4.45
C ARG A 197 17.99 18.96 -4.04
N VAL A 198 18.49 19.88 -4.86
CA VAL A 198 18.63 21.29 -4.49
C VAL A 198 18.20 22.27 -5.56
N ASP A 199 17.54 23.33 -5.09
CA ASP A 199 17.27 24.57 -5.77
C ASP A 199 18.47 25.52 -5.59
N VAL A 200 19.14 25.85 -6.69
CA VAL A 200 20.42 26.55 -6.66
C VAL A 200 20.26 28.03 -6.99
N GLY A 201 20.86 28.90 -6.17
CA GLY A 201 20.80 30.35 -6.37
C GLY A 201 19.54 31.01 -5.81
N SER A 202 18.66 30.24 -5.18
CA SER A 202 17.46 30.74 -4.51
C SER A 202 17.81 31.51 -3.25
N LYS A 203 17.38 32.78 -3.17
CA LYS A 203 17.55 33.61 -1.97
C LYS A 203 16.46 33.37 -0.92
N SER A 204 15.48 32.53 -1.24
CA SER A 204 14.46 32.12 -0.30
C SER A 204 14.97 30.95 0.54
N ASN A 205 14.59 30.91 1.81
CA ASN A 205 14.74 29.72 2.65
C ASN A 205 13.55 28.75 2.47
N SER A 206 12.73 28.93 1.42
CA SER A 206 11.57 28.09 1.14
C SER A 206 11.98 26.74 0.55
N GLN A 207 11.27 25.71 0.99
CA GLN A 207 11.29 24.38 0.39
C GLN A 207 10.10 24.25 -0.57
N TYR A 208 10.32 23.69 -1.76
CA TYR A 208 9.28 23.46 -2.76
C TYR A 208 8.98 21.97 -2.92
N ARG A 209 7.70 21.62 -3.05
CA ARG A 209 7.20 20.26 -3.30
C ARG A 209 5.85 20.31 -4.03
N TYR A 210 4.93 19.37 -3.77
CA TYR A 210 3.57 19.36 -4.31
C TYR A 210 2.90 20.76 -4.31
N LYS A 211 2.05 21.02 -5.32
CA LYS A 211 1.65 22.33 -5.93
C LYS A 211 2.64 22.93 -6.92
N TYR A 212 3.94 22.74 -6.71
CA TYR A 212 4.97 23.25 -7.62
C TYR A 212 5.59 22.14 -8.45
N ASP A 213 5.92 21.02 -7.81
CA ASP A 213 6.52 19.84 -8.44
C ASP A 213 5.46 18.75 -8.65
N VAL A 214 5.30 18.33 -9.91
CA VAL A 214 4.30 17.34 -10.29
C VAL A 214 4.58 15.94 -9.72
N TYR A 215 5.83 15.64 -9.40
CA TYR A 215 6.21 14.37 -8.77
C TYR A 215 6.33 14.49 -7.25
N ASP A 216 5.90 15.63 -6.68
CA ASP A 216 6.02 15.94 -5.25
C ASP A 216 7.44 15.72 -4.71
N ARG A 217 8.47 15.97 -5.54
CA ARG A 217 9.85 15.95 -5.06
C ARG A 217 10.08 17.14 -4.14
N ILE A 218 10.86 16.91 -3.09
CA ILE A 218 11.28 17.98 -2.19
C ILE A 218 12.58 18.62 -2.72
N TRP A 219 12.53 19.92 -2.98
CA TRP A 219 13.67 20.76 -3.37
C TRP A 219 14.11 21.64 -2.21
N TRP A 220 15.39 21.53 -1.85
CA TRP A 220 16.00 22.31 -0.77
C TRP A 220 16.82 23.48 -1.33
N PRO A 221 16.72 24.69 -0.78
CA PRO A 221 17.55 25.79 -1.23
C PRO A 221 19.01 25.50 -0.91
N TYR A 222 19.89 25.78 -1.87
CA TYR A 222 21.33 25.65 -1.70
C TYR A 222 22.05 26.83 -2.33
N ASN A 223 22.89 27.49 -1.52
CA ASN A 223 23.74 28.57 -1.96
C ASN A 223 25.16 28.34 -1.44
N TYR A 224 26.13 28.63 -2.29
CA TYR A 224 27.55 28.57 -1.94
C TYR A 224 28.13 29.98 -1.93
N GLU A 225 29.01 30.27 -0.98
CA GLU A 225 29.56 31.61 -0.73
C GLU A 225 30.31 32.22 -1.93
N LYS A 226 30.82 31.39 -2.85
CA LYS A 226 31.53 31.83 -4.07
C LYS A 226 30.59 32.07 -5.25
N TRP A 227 29.29 31.87 -5.05
CA TRP A 227 28.27 32.05 -6.07
C TRP A 227 27.41 33.26 -5.75
N THR A 228 26.86 33.87 -6.81
CA THR A 228 25.81 34.88 -6.72
C THR A 228 24.58 34.38 -7.48
N GLY A 229 23.40 34.76 -6.98
CA GLY A 229 22.12 34.33 -7.54
C GLY A 229 21.64 35.26 -8.66
N LEU A 230 21.18 34.65 -9.74
CA LEU A 230 20.38 35.25 -10.81
C LEU A 230 18.94 34.76 -10.65
N SER A 231 17.96 35.58 -11.00
CA SER A 231 16.57 35.17 -10.97
C SER A 231 15.71 35.89 -12.00
N THR A 232 14.56 35.29 -12.29
CA THR A 232 13.50 35.88 -13.11
C THR A 232 12.15 35.68 -12.44
N SER A 233 11.20 36.58 -12.68
CA SER A 233 9.80 36.40 -12.29
C SER A 233 8.96 35.74 -13.39
N LEU A 234 9.56 35.51 -14.56
CA LEU A 234 8.90 34.87 -15.69
C LEU A 234 8.88 33.35 -15.51
N THR A 235 7.82 32.73 -16.01
CA THR A 235 7.72 31.27 -16.07
C THR A 235 8.81 30.70 -16.96
N ILE A 236 9.43 29.61 -16.51
CA ILE A 236 10.40 28.84 -17.29
C ILE A 236 9.71 27.58 -17.76
N GLU A 237 9.76 27.37 -19.07
CA GLU A 237 9.11 26.26 -19.71
C GLU A 237 9.98 25.00 -19.59
N SER A 238 9.33 23.86 -19.38
CA SER A 238 9.97 22.55 -19.45
C SER A 238 9.40 21.80 -20.64
N PRO A 239 10.22 21.47 -21.66
CA PRO A 239 9.72 20.78 -22.84
C PRO A 239 9.11 19.43 -22.47
N SER A 240 8.12 18.98 -23.23
CA SER A 240 7.55 17.63 -23.08
C SER A 240 8.60 16.53 -23.26
N SER A 241 9.70 16.81 -23.99
CA SER A 241 10.85 15.91 -24.14
C SER A 241 11.72 15.78 -22.89
N ASN A 242 11.52 16.62 -21.86
CA ASN A 242 12.21 16.55 -20.59
C ASN A 242 11.30 15.88 -19.54
N PRO A 243 11.37 14.56 -19.37
CA PRO A 243 10.41 13.83 -18.54
C PRO A 243 10.60 14.13 -17.04
N TYR A 244 11.73 14.71 -16.64
CA TYR A 244 12.04 15.07 -15.25
C TYR A 244 11.25 16.29 -14.74
N ARG A 245 10.78 17.16 -15.65
CA ARG A 245 9.88 18.29 -15.36
C ARG A 245 10.20 19.02 -14.03
N PRO A 246 11.43 19.54 -13.82
CA PRO A 246 11.72 20.32 -12.62
C PRO A 246 10.78 21.54 -12.56
N PRO A 247 10.34 21.94 -11.36
CA PRO A 247 9.28 22.94 -11.24
C PRO A 247 9.79 24.33 -11.64
N SER A 248 8.95 25.12 -12.31
CA SER A 248 9.34 26.45 -12.82
C SER A 248 9.86 27.38 -11.72
N VAL A 249 9.37 27.25 -10.49
CA VAL A 249 9.84 28.08 -9.36
C VAL A 249 11.31 27.79 -9.01
N VAL A 250 11.73 26.52 -9.06
CA VAL A 250 13.13 26.11 -8.84
C VAL A 250 13.98 26.51 -10.04
N MET A 251 13.45 26.37 -11.25
CA MET A 251 14.17 26.78 -12.44
C MET A 251 14.34 28.31 -12.53
N SER A 252 13.45 29.10 -11.90
CA SER A 252 13.45 30.57 -11.98
C SER A 252 14.65 31.23 -11.30
N THR A 253 15.41 30.45 -10.53
CA THR A 253 16.65 30.83 -9.86
C THR A 253 17.83 30.09 -10.47
N ALA A 254 18.99 30.75 -10.46
CA ALA A 254 20.25 30.14 -10.89
C ALA A 254 21.42 30.71 -10.12
N ALA A 255 22.47 29.92 -9.93
CA ALA A 255 23.76 30.42 -9.44
C ALA A 255 24.73 30.66 -10.59
N THR A 256 25.57 31.67 -10.42
CA THR A 256 26.75 31.95 -11.24
C THR A 256 27.94 32.29 -10.34
N PRO A 257 29.20 32.02 -10.73
CA PRO A 257 30.37 32.48 -9.98
C PRO A 257 30.37 34.00 -9.77
N ILE A 258 30.86 34.45 -8.60
CA ILE A 258 31.05 35.89 -8.32
C ILE A 258 32.13 36.51 -9.20
N ASN A 259 33.20 35.73 -9.49
CA ASN A 259 34.24 36.13 -10.42
C ASN A 259 33.90 35.57 -11.81
N ASP A 260 33.67 36.45 -12.78
CA ASP A 260 33.28 36.09 -14.16
C ASP A 260 34.26 35.17 -14.90
N SER A 261 35.51 35.08 -14.43
CA SER A 261 36.53 34.18 -14.99
C SER A 261 36.68 32.87 -14.23
N ALA A 262 36.05 32.73 -13.06
CA ALA A 262 36.11 31.53 -12.26
C ALA A 262 35.13 30.46 -12.76
N PRO A 263 35.44 29.16 -12.60
CA PRO A 263 34.48 28.10 -12.86
C PRO A 263 33.38 28.06 -11.80
N LEU A 264 32.21 27.55 -12.17
CA LEU A 264 31.20 27.13 -11.20
C LEU A 264 31.53 25.71 -10.75
N TYR A 265 31.74 25.54 -9.45
CA TYR A 265 32.35 24.33 -8.89
C TYR A 265 31.52 23.74 -7.77
N PHE A 266 31.28 22.43 -7.82
CA PHE A 266 30.75 21.67 -6.68
C PHE A 266 31.37 20.27 -6.63
N GLN A 267 31.41 19.71 -5.43
CA GLN A 267 32.00 18.39 -5.19
C GLN A 267 31.25 17.64 -4.09
N TRP A 268 31.41 16.33 -4.08
CA TRP A 268 31.05 15.49 -2.95
C TRP A 268 32.01 14.31 -2.81
N TYR A 269 32.00 13.74 -1.61
CA TYR A 269 32.73 12.53 -1.27
C TYR A 269 31.75 11.36 -1.23
N PRO A 270 32.12 10.20 -1.79
CA PRO A 270 31.29 9.01 -1.68
C PRO A 270 31.23 8.51 -0.24
N GLU A 271 30.15 7.79 0.11
CA GLU A 271 30.03 7.14 1.42
C GLU A 271 31.08 6.02 1.59
N ASP A 272 31.32 5.26 0.52
CA ASP A 272 32.39 4.27 0.44
C ASP A 272 33.04 4.23 -0.96
N ALA A 273 34.19 3.56 -1.08
CA ALA A 273 34.94 3.49 -2.35
C ALA A 273 34.19 2.77 -3.49
N THR A 274 33.12 2.03 -3.18
CA THR A 274 32.31 1.29 -4.15
C THR A 274 31.02 2.01 -4.53
N SER A 275 30.72 3.14 -3.88
CA SER A 275 29.49 3.88 -4.04
C SER A 275 29.41 4.48 -5.44
N LYS A 276 28.35 4.09 -6.15
CA LYS A 276 28.02 4.61 -7.48
C LYS A 276 26.94 5.68 -7.38
N TYR A 277 26.97 6.65 -8.29
CA TYR A 277 26.04 7.78 -8.27
C TYR A 277 25.46 8.10 -9.65
N TYR A 278 24.24 8.63 -9.66
CA TYR A 278 23.66 9.29 -10.81
C TYR A 278 23.48 10.78 -10.51
N ILE A 279 23.74 11.63 -11.50
CA ILE A 279 23.59 13.09 -11.39
C ILE A 279 22.65 13.62 -12.47
N TYR A 280 21.86 14.63 -12.09
CA TYR A 280 20.94 15.37 -12.95
C TYR A 280 21.18 16.86 -12.68
N MET A 281 21.64 17.59 -13.69
CA MET A 281 21.86 19.04 -13.63
C MET A 281 20.84 19.74 -14.53
N HIS A 282 20.13 20.70 -13.97
CA HIS A 282 19.09 21.45 -14.66
C HIS A 282 19.56 22.86 -14.96
N PHE A 283 19.35 23.27 -16.21
CA PHE A 283 19.80 24.54 -16.77
C PHE A 283 18.66 25.28 -17.46
N ALA A 284 18.60 26.59 -17.27
CA ALA A 284 17.80 27.52 -18.04
C ALA A 284 18.44 28.90 -17.94
N GLU A 285 18.57 29.64 -19.05
CA GLU A 285 18.99 31.04 -18.97
C GLU A 285 17.83 31.88 -18.42
N VAL A 286 18.07 32.50 -17.26
CA VAL A 286 17.07 33.29 -16.52
C VAL A 286 17.12 34.77 -16.88
N VAL A 287 18.19 35.24 -17.52
CA VAL A 287 18.37 36.63 -17.93
C VAL A 287 18.38 36.75 -19.46
N LYS A 288 17.56 37.66 -20.01
CA LYS A 288 17.60 37.94 -21.45
C LYS A 288 18.91 38.63 -21.81
N LEU A 289 19.78 37.92 -22.50
CA LEU A 289 21.10 38.42 -22.89
C LEU A 289 20.99 39.55 -23.92
N LYS A 290 21.85 40.57 -23.81
CA LYS A 290 22.00 41.62 -24.83
C LYS A 290 22.68 41.05 -26.08
N ALA A 291 22.55 41.73 -27.21
CA ALA A 291 23.15 41.29 -28.48
C ALA A 291 24.69 41.09 -28.44
N ASN A 292 25.38 41.79 -27.54
CA ASN A 292 26.82 41.64 -27.33
C ASN A 292 27.19 40.68 -26.18
N GLN A 293 26.21 39.99 -25.60
CA GLN A 293 26.39 39.03 -24.52
C GLN A 293 26.08 37.63 -25.01
N SER A 294 26.94 36.69 -24.63
CA SER A 294 26.81 35.26 -24.84
C SER A 294 27.13 34.53 -23.55
N ARG A 295 26.47 33.37 -23.35
CA ARG A 295 26.80 32.41 -22.31
C ARG A 295 27.02 31.03 -22.93
N SER A 296 28.21 30.51 -22.79
CA SER A 296 28.62 29.18 -23.27
C SER A 296 29.66 28.59 -22.32
N PHE A 297 29.49 27.33 -21.95
CA PHE A 297 30.39 26.65 -21.01
C PHE A 297 30.49 25.15 -21.25
N ASN A 298 31.62 24.57 -20.83
CA ASN A 298 31.85 23.12 -20.78
C ASN A 298 31.62 22.61 -19.36
N VAL A 299 31.17 21.38 -19.22
CA VAL A 299 31.09 20.64 -17.96
C VAL A 299 32.24 19.66 -17.90
N ILE A 300 33.04 19.77 -16.85
CA ILE A 300 34.22 18.94 -16.59
C ILE A 300 33.92 18.08 -15.35
N LEU A 301 34.17 16.77 -15.46
CA LEU A 301 34.07 15.81 -14.38
C LEU A 301 35.46 15.26 -14.06
N ASN A 302 35.93 15.47 -12.84
CA ASN A 302 37.24 14.97 -12.36
C ASN A 302 38.42 15.36 -13.27
N GLY A 303 38.36 16.58 -13.84
CA GLY A 303 39.38 17.10 -14.75
C GLY A 303 39.18 16.75 -16.23
N GLU A 304 38.29 15.80 -16.54
CA GLU A 304 38.00 15.36 -17.90
C GLU A 304 36.75 16.06 -18.47
N HIS A 305 36.77 16.37 -19.77
CA HIS A 305 35.62 16.96 -20.44
C HIS A 305 34.45 15.96 -20.49
N TRP A 306 33.30 16.34 -19.91
CA TRP A 306 32.12 15.47 -19.85
C TRP A 306 31.03 15.87 -20.84
N TYR A 307 30.74 17.17 -20.94
CA TYR A 307 29.70 17.68 -21.83
C TYR A 307 29.96 19.13 -22.23
N GLY A 308 29.61 19.50 -23.45
CA GLY A 308 29.71 20.88 -23.94
C GLY A 308 30.41 21.00 -25.30
N PRO A 309 30.53 22.23 -25.82
CA PRO A 309 30.05 23.47 -25.21
C PRO A 309 28.52 23.56 -25.17
N TYR A 310 27.99 24.03 -24.05
CA TYR A 310 26.56 24.16 -23.83
C TYR A 310 26.16 25.64 -23.75
N VAL A 311 25.09 25.99 -24.47
CA VAL A 311 24.47 27.31 -24.50
C VAL A 311 23.06 27.16 -23.94
N PRO A 312 22.76 27.69 -22.74
CA PRO A 312 21.42 27.60 -22.18
C PRO A 312 20.42 28.48 -22.93
N ASP A 313 19.27 27.91 -23.26
CA ASP A 313 18.16 28.63 -23.87
C ASP A 313 17.44 29.53 -22.85
N TYR A 314 16.99 30.71 -23.31
CA TYR A 314 16.29 31.67 -22.47
C TYR A 314 14.90 31.17 -22.07
N LEU A 315 14.65 31.07 -20.77
CA LEU A 315 13.41 30.57 -20.15
C LEU A 315 13.01 29.15 -20.57
N TRP A 316 13.99 28.33 -20.96
CA TRP A 316 13.73 26.95 -21.39
C TRP A 316 14.63 25.97 -20.64
N THR A 317 14.02 24.92 -20.09
CA THR A 317 14.70 23.94 -19.24
C THR A 317 15.38 22.86 -20.06
N PHE A 318 16.67 22.64 -19.78
CA PHE A 318 17.43 21.46 -20.19
C PHE A 318 17.90 20.68 -18.96
N THR A 319 17.86 19.36 -19.05
CA THR A 319 18.42 18.47 -18.02
C THR A 319 19.57 17.68 -18.62
N LEU A 320 20.78 17.91 -18.11
CA LEU A 320 21.95 17.07 -18.38
C LEU A 320 22.04 16.00 -17.29
N TYR A 321 22.21 14.73 -17.67
CA TYR A 321 22.27 13.64 -16.70
C TYR A 321 23.26 12.56 -17.10
N SER A 322 23.74 11.80 -16.12
CA SER A 322 24.57 10.61 -16.35
C SER A 322 23.71 9.45 -16.84
N LYS A 323 24.08 8.87 -18.00
CA LYS A 323 23.40 7.68 -18.55
C LYS A 323 23.79 6.39 -17.83
N ASP A 324 25.04 6.33 -17.36
CA ASP A 324 25.59 5.22 -16.59
C ASP A 324 25.96 5.70 -15.19
N ALA A 325 26.03 4.76 -14.25
CA ALA A 325 26.41 5.05 -12.88
C ALA A 325 27.86 5.56 -12.83
N LEU A 326 28.05 6.74 -12.25
CA LEU A 326 29.35 7.35 -12.05
C LEU A 326 30.13 6.58 -10.98
N THR A 327 31.41 6.35 -11.26
CA THR A 327 32.38 5.75 -10.33
C THR A 327 33.58 6.68 -10.18
N SER A 328 34.13 6.81 -8.97
CA SER A 328 35.30 7.64 -8.69
C SER A 328 36.47 6.78 -8.21
N THR A 329 37.59 6.81 -8.95
CA THR A 329 38.87 6.21 -8.55
C THR A 329 39.66 7.08 -7.57
N GLY A 330 39.42 8.39 -7.55
CA GLY A 330 40.12 9.37 -6.70
C GLY A 330 39.43 9.70 -5.38
N GLY A 331 38.39 8.95 -4.99
CA GLY A 331 37.63 9.17 -3.76
C GLY A 331 36.80 10.45 -3.69
N GLN A 332 36.56 11.15 -4.80
CA GLN A 332 35.69 12.33 -4.86
C GLN A 332 35.11 12.52 -6.26
N TYR A 333 33.94 13.16 -6.32
CA TYR A 333 33.34 13.61 -7.56
C TYR A 333 33.42 15.13 -7.62
N VAL A 334 34.11 15.63 -8.63
CA VAL A 334 34.38 17.05 -8.79
C VAL A 334 33.81 17.50 -10.13
N PHE A 335 32.79 18.37 -10.06
CA PHE A 335 32.20 19.00 -11.23
C PHE A 335 32.64 20.47 -11.32
N SER A 336 33.13 20.85 -12.50
CA SER A 336 33.47 22.23 -12.82
C SER A 336 32.82 22.62 -14.13
N LEU A 337 32.01 23.67 -14.10
CA LEU A 337 31.50 24.31 -15.30
C LEU A 337 32.45 25.44 -15.64
N VAL A 338 32.99 25.42 -16.86
CA VAL A 338 34.05 26.33 -17.30
C VAL A 338 33.58 27.11 -18.51
N LYS A 339 33.64 28.44 -18.38
CA LYS A 339 33.33 29.39 -19.46
C LYS A 339 34.17 29.10 -20.71
N THR A 340 33.55 29.02 -21.88
CA THR A 340 34.29 28.90 -23.15
C THR A 340 34.89 30.24 -23.57
N GLU A 341 35.95 30.23 -24.38
CA GLU A 341 36.62 31.44 -24.88
C GLU A 341 35.67 32.46 -25.53
N ASN A 342 34.67 31.99 -26.28
CA ASN A 342 33.70 32.83 -26.99
C ASN A 342 32.53 33.33 -26.11
N SER A 343 32.48 32.92 -24.85
CA SER A 343 31.44 33.35 -23.92
C SER A 343 31.83 34.69 -23.29
N THR A 344 30.89 35.61 -23.20
CA THR A 344 31.11 36.86 -22.43
C THR A 344 30.77 36.69 -20.96
N LEU A 345 29.81 35.81 -20.63
CA LEU A 345 29.30 35.61 -19.28
C LEU A 345 29.80 34.28 -18.70
N PRO A 346 29.91 34.18 -17.36
CA PRO A 346 30.27 32.94 -16.67
C PRO A 346 29.20 31.83 -16.81
N PRO A 347 29.46 30.59 -16.38
CA PRO A 347 28.47 29.50 -16.40
C PRO A 347 27.31 29.73 -15.43
N ILE A 348 26.20 29.03 -15.63
CA ILE A 348 25.02 29.04 -14.73
C ILE A 348 24.56 27.62 -14.41
N ILE A 349 23.89 27.45 -13.28
CA ILE A 349 23.14 26.24 -12.94
C ILE A 349 21.92 26.58 -12.09
N ASN A 350 20.79 25.93 -12.35
CA ASN A 350 19.52 26.24 -11.69
C ASN A 350 19.21 25.23 -10.59
N ALA A 351 19.45 23.94 -10.84
CA ALA A 351 19.14 22.89 -9.88
C ALA A 351 20.00 21.65 -10.09
N ILE A 352 20.19 20.86 -9.02
CA ILE A 352 20.98 19.62 -9.03
C ILE A 352 20.23 18.53 -8.29
N GLU A 353 20.17 17.34 -8.87
CA GLU A 353 19.82 16.09 -8.18
C GLU A 353 20.99 15.10 -8.24
N ILE A 354 21.28 14.44 -7.13
CA ILE A 354 22.26 13.36 -7.03
C ILE A 354 21.60 12.19 -6.29
N TYR A 355 21.75 10.99 -6.84
CA TYR A 355 21.27 9.76 -6.24
C TYR A 355 22.43 8.78 -6.08
N SER A 356 22.55 8.16 -4.92
CA SER A 356 23.42 7.00 -4.72
C SER A 356 22.70 5.72 -5.16
N VAL A 357 23.46 4.77 -5.68
CA VAL A 357 22.94 3.44 -5.99
C VAL A 357 22.78 2.64 -4.69
N LYS A 358 21.57 2.14 -4.45
CA LYS A 358 21.24 1.24 -3.35
C LYS A 358 20.92 -0.16 -3.89
N ASN A 359 21.77 -1.12 -3.54
CA ASN A 359 21.58 -2.52 -3.94
C ASN A 359 20.68 -3.25 -2.94
N LEU A 360 19.51 -3.69 -3.40
CA LEU A 360 18.56 -4.50 -2.63
C LEU A 360 18.63 -5.95 -3.14
N LEU A 361 19.67 -6.67 -2.72
CA LEU A 361 20.06 -7.97 -3.31
C LEU A 361 19.39 -9.18 -2.67
N GLN A 362 18.87 -9.04 -1.44
CA GLN A 362 18.24 -10.16 -0.73
C GLN A 362 16.88 -10.45 -1.34
N SER A 363 16.67 -11.73 -1.66
CA SER A 363 15.37 -12.24 -2.10
C SER A 363 14.42 -12.35 -0.92
N GLU A 364 13.16 -12.00 -1.16
CA GLU A 364 12.05 -12.27 -0.25
C GLU A 364 11.68 -13.75 -0.27
N THR A 365 10.91 -14.19 0.72
CA THR A 365 10.39 -15.55 0.83
C THR A 365 9.53 -15.88 -0.40
N ASP A 366 9.54 -17.15 -0.79
CA ASP A 366 8.68 -17.64 -1.87
C ASP A 366 7.21 -17.27 -1.61
N GLN A 367 6.57 -16.70 -2.62
CA GLN A 367 5.27 -16.04 -2.44
C GLN A 367 4.13 -17.04 -2.15
N GLU A 368 4.27 -18.31 -2.54
CA GLU A 368 3.31 -19.35 -2.13
C GLU A 368 3.43 -19.65 -0.64
N ASP A 369 4.66 -19.73 -0.12
CA ASP A 369 4.93 -19.94 1.29
C ASP A 369 4.47 -18.71 2.12
N VAL A 370 4.72 -17.49 1.64
CA VAL A 370 4.20 -16.24 2.26
C VAL A 370 2.68 -16.28 2.34
N GLY A 371 2.01 -16.62 1.23
CA GLY A 371 0.56 -16.72 1.17
C GLY A 371 0.01 -17.76 2.16
N ALA A 372 0.65 -18.92 2.24
CA ALA A 372 0.25 -20.01 3.13
C ALA A 372 0.40 -19.64 4.61
N ILE A 373 1.56 -19.15 5.03
CA ILE A 373 1.81 -18.76 6.44
C ILE A 373 0.95 -17.55 6.81
N THR A 374 0.72 -16.59 5.92
CA THR A 374 -0.17 -15.45 6.20
C THR A 374 -1.62 -15.88 6.42
N LYS A 375 -2.11 -16.86 5.64
CA LYS A 375 -3.43 -17.46 5.90
C LYS A 375 -3.47 -18.18 7.24
N ILE A 376 -2.46 -19.01 7.53
CA ILE A 376 -2.34 -19.72 8.82
C ILE A 376 -2.34 -18.73 10.01
N LYS A 377 -1.59 -17.62 9.89
CA LYS A 377 -1.59 -16.51 10.85
C LYS A 377 -3.01 -16.02 11.10
N SER A 378 -3.75 -15.73 10.03
CA SER A 378 -5.12 -15.20 10.11
C SER A 378 -6.13 -16.23 10.64
N THR A 379 -6.01 -17.49 10.25
CA THR A 379 -6.92 -18.58 10.65
C THR A 379 -6.89 -18.80 12.15
N TYR A 380 -5.70 -18.80 12.75
CA TYR A 380 -5.55 -19.06 14.17
C TYR A 380 -5.35 -17.80 15.02
N GLY A 381 -5.26 -16.62 14.39
CA GLY A 381 -4.98 -15.37 15.10
C GLY A 381 -3.63 -15.37 15.82
N VAL A 382 -2.60 -15.97 15.21
CA VAL A 382 -1.27 -16.11 15.83
C VAL A 382 -0.66 -14.74 16.10
N LYS A 383 -0.33 -14.48 17.38
CA LYS A 383 0.32 -13.24 17.84
C LYS A 383 1.75 -13.54 18.31
N ARG A 384 2.70 -13.41 17.40
CA ARG A 384 4.16 -13.54 17.63
C ARG A 384 4.87 -12.36 16.96
N ASN A 385 6.18 -12.47 16.72
CA ASN A 385 6.94 -11.54 15.85
C ASN A 385 6.56 -11.62 14.34
N TRP A 386 5.37 -12.14 14.01
CA TRP A 386 4.94 -12.42 12.65
C TRP A 386 4.53 -11.15 11.88
N GLN A 387 5.52 -10.33 11.53
CA GLN A 387 5.39 -9.13 10.71
C GLN A 387 6.45 -9.08 9.62
N GLY A 388 6.10 -8.51 8.47
CA GLY A 388 6.98 -8.44 7.31
C GLY A 388 7.12 -9.78 6.59
N ASP A 389 8.29 -10.01 6.01
CA ASP A 389 8.59 -11.25 5.31
C ASP A 389 8.89 -12.41 6.30
N PRO A 390 8.33 -13.62 6.11
CA PRO A 390 8.43 -14.71 7.09
C PRO A 390 9.84 -15.25 7.34
N CYS A 391 10.69 -15.29 6.31
CA CYS A 391 12.05 -15.84 6.44
C CYS A 391 13.15 -14.77 6.32
N ALA A 392 12.89 -13.64 5.67
CA ALA A 392 13.91 -12.70 5.22
C ALA A 392 13.79 -11.30 5.88
N PRO A 393 14.90 -10.70 6.34
CA PRO A 393 16.22 -11.30 6.42
C PRO A 393 16.26 -12.38 7.50
N GLN A 394 17.18 -13.34 7.36
CA GLN A 394 17.29 -14.50 8.25
C GLN A 394 17.37 -14.14 9.74
N ALA A 395 17.95 -12.98 10.07
CA ALA A 395 18.07 -12.50 11.46
C ALA A 395 16.71 -12.18 12.12
N TYR A 396 15.65 -11.97 11.32
CA TYR A 396 14.31 -11.58 11.79
C TYR A 396 13.22 -12.52 11.26
N SER A 397 13.55 -13.79 11.03
CA SER A 397 12.57 -14.80 10.65
C SER A 397 11.49 -14.94 11.72
N TRP A 398 10.30 -15.31 11.28
CA TRP A 398 9.16 -15.51 12.17
C TRP A 398 9.42 -16.65 13.14
N GLU A 399 9.05 -16.44 14.40
CA GLU A 399 9.21 -17.38 15.50
C GLU A 399 8.37 -18.63 15.23
N GLY A 400 9.00 -19.79 15.39
CA GLY A 400 8.44 -21.09 15.04
C GLY A 400 8.60 -21.46 13.56
N LEU A 401 9.15 -20.58 12.71
CA LEU A 401 9.57 -20.96 11.36
C LEU A 401 11.05 -21.30 11.32
N ASN A 402 11.39 -22.30 10.52
CA ASN A 402 12.74 -22.45 9.98
C ASN A 402 12.64 -22.52 8.46
N CYS A 403 13.57 -21.84 7.79
CA CYS A 403 13.57 -21.72 6.34
C CYS A 403 14.89 -22.21 5.75
N ARG A 404 14.83 -22.69 4.53
CA ARG A 404 16.01 -23.04 3.74
C ARG A 404 16.54 -21.77 3.05
N TYR A 405 17.83 -21.53 3.21
CA TYR A 405 18.57 -20.46 2.54
C TYR A 405 19.70 -21.07 1.71
N ASP A 406 19.64 -20.93 0.39
CA ASP A 406 20.71 -21.39 -0.51
C ASP A 406 21.48 -20.22 -1.18
N GLY A 407 21.06 -18.98 -0.91
CA GLY A 407 21.70 -17.75 -1.38
C GLY A 407 21.37 -17.36 -2.83
N TYR A 408 20.68 -18.21 -3.57
CA TYR A 408 20.36 -17.96 -4.99
C TYR A 408 18.85 -17.98 -5.26
N ASN A 409 18.09 -18.75 -4.48
CA ASN A 409 16.65 -18.87 -4.60
C ASN A 409 15.95 -18.16 -3.44
N ALA A 410 14.66 -17.86 -3.64
CA ALA A 410 13.78 -17.37 -2.60
C ALA A 410 13.77 -18.37 -1.41
N PRO A 411 13.88 -17.89 -0.16
CA PRO A 411 13.76 -18.74 1.01
C PRO A 411 12.44 -19.53 1.01
N ARG A 412 12.51 -20.79 1.44
CA ARG A 412 11.36 -21.71 1.55
C ARG A 412 11.18 -22.17 2.98
N VAL A 413 9.95 -22.24 3.46
CA VAL A 413 9.63 -22.75 4.81
C VAL A 413 9.81 -24.26 4.84
N ILE A 414 10.66 -24.74 5.75
CA ILE A 414 10.95 -26.17 5.95
C ILE A 414 10.50 -26.68 7.32
N SER A 415 10.28 -25.78 8.28
CA SER A 415 9.76 -26.13 9.60
C SER A 415 8.68 -25.13 10.02
N LEU A 416 7.60 -25.65 10.59
CA LEU A 416 6.54 -24.87 11.22
C LEU A 416 6.24 -25.48 12.60
N ASP A 417 6.58 -24.74 13.65
CA ASP A 417 6.27 -25.04 15.04
C ASP A 417 5.24 -24.05 15.58
N LEU A 418 4.02 -24.56 15.73
CA LEU A 418 2.91 -23.88 16.41
C LEU A 418 2.45 -24.69 17.63
N SER A 419 3.35 -25.47 18.23
CA SER A 419 3.05 -26.17 19.46
C SER A 419 2.71 -25.17 20.58
N SER A 420 1.84 -25.58 21.52
CA SER A 420 1.50 -24.76 22.70
C SER A 420 1.07 -23.31 22.39
N SER A 421 0.37 -23.11 21.28
CA SER A 421 0.02 -21.78 20.76
C SER A 421 -1.47 -21.44 20.92
N GLU A 422 -2.15 -22.18 21.81
CA GLU A 422 -3.58 -22.02 22.10
C GLU A 422 -4.47 -22.10 20.85
N LEU A 423 -4.02 -22.83 19.82
CA LEU A 423 -4.75 -22.93 18.57
C LEU A 423 -6.09 -23.63 18.77
N THR A 424 -7.13 -23.14 18.10
CA THR A 424 -8.48 -23.72 18.09
C THR A 424 -8.97 -23.90 16.65
N GLY A 425 -10.09 -24.61 16.46
CA GLY A 425 -10.65 -24.87 15.14
C GLY A 425 -10.02 -26.11 14.48
N ALA A 426 -10.19 -26.26 13.17
CA ALA A 426 -9.64 -27.39 12.42
C ALA A 426 -8.22 -27.12 11.93
N ILE A 427 -7.45 -28.19 11.67
CA ILE A 427 -6.14 -28.07 11.02
C ILE A 427 -6.34 -27.45 9.62
N SER A 428 -5.75 -26.29 9.39
CA SER A 428 -5.81 -25.59 8.10
C SER A 428 -5.17 -26.42 6.98
N ALA A 429 -5.92 -26.58 5.88
CA ALA A 429 -5.43 -27.21 4.67
C ALA A 429 -4.34 -26.39 3.97
N ASP A 430 -4.24 -25.07 4.23
CA ASP A 430 -3.23 -24.20 3.61
C ASP A 430 -1.79 -24.62 3.98
N ILE A 431 -1.60 -25.37 5.08
CA ILE A 431 -0.30 -25.97 5.46
C ILE A 431 0.26 -26.85 4.32
N SER A 432 -0.61 -27.49 3.55
CA SER A 432 -0.20 -28.33 2.41
C SER A 432 0.44 -27.56 1.25
N THR A 433 0.32 -26.23 1.25
CA THR A 433 0.96 -25.33 0.27
C THR A 433 2.45 -25.17 0.54
N LEU A 434 2.90 -25.43 1.79
CA LEU A 434 4.32 -25.40 2.16
C LEU A 434 5.00 -26.67 1.63
N VAL A 435 5.18 -26.77 0.31
CA VAL A 435 5.58 -28.03 -0.35
C VAL A 435 6.96 -28.52 0.09
N MET A 436 7.81 -27.64 0.61
CA MET A 436 9.14 -27.97 1.13
C MET A 436 9.16 -28.33 2.62
N LEU A 437 8.00 -28.35 3.30
CA LEU A 437 7.89 -28.59 4.73
C LEU A 437 8.40 -29.99 5.11
N GLN A 438 9.33 -30.03 6.07
CA GLN A 438 9.95 -31.23 6.64
C GLN A 438 9.47 -31.50 8.05
N TYR A 439 9.22 -30.44 8.82
CA TYR A 439 8.80 -30.53 10.22
C TYR A 439 7.53 -29.73 10.45
N LEU A 440 6.52 -30.37 11.02
CA LEU A 440 5.28 -29.74 11.45
C LEU A 440 4.94 -30.18 12.87
N ASP A 441 4.92 -29.22 13.80
CA ASP A 441 4.45 -29.43 15.17
C ASP A 441 3.24 -28.55 15.46
N LEU A 442 2.09 -29.20 15.69
CA LEU A 442 0.83 -28.59 16.11
C LEU A 442 0.39 -29.13 17.49
N SER A 443 1.30 -29.76 18.23
CA SER A 443 0.98 -30.43 19.48
C SER A 443 0.62 -29.47 20.61
N ASN A 444 -0.06 -29.98 21.63
CA ASN A 444 -0.43 -29.22 22.83
C ASN A 444 -1.30 -27.98 22.49
N ASN A 445 -2.34 -28.20 21.70
CA ASN A 445 -3.31 -27.18 21.31
C ASN A 445 -4.75 -27.68 21.57
N SER A 446 -5.73 -26.89 21.16
CA SER A 446 -7.16 -27.24 21.23
C SER A 446 -7.75 -27.43 19.82
N LEU A 447 -6.96 -28.00 18.89
CA LEU A 447 -7.41 -28.28 17.53
C LEU A 447 -8.45 -29.41 17.52
N THR A 448 -9.44 -29.28 16.65
CA THR A 448 -10.61 -30.16 16.52
C THR A 448 -10.76 -30.65 15.07
N GLY A 449 -11.72 -31.55 14.82
CA GLY A 449 -11.97 -32.08 13.49
C GLY A 449 -10.97 -33.18 13.07
N SER A 450 -11.02 -33.57 11.81
CA SER A 450 -10.19 -34.64 11.25
C SER A 450 -8.82 -34.16 10.80
N VAL A 451 -7.83 -35.07 10.81
CA VAL A 451 -6.53 -34.83 10.18
C VAL A 451 -6.73 -34.70 8.65
N PRO A 452 -6.40 -33.56 8.02
CA PRO A 452 -6.65 -33.38 6.60
C PRO A 452 -5.82 -34.32 5.73
N ASP A 453 -6.46 -35.01 4.78
CA ASP A 453 -5.78 -35.90 3.82
C ASP A 453 -4.70 -35.17 3.02
N VAL A 454 -4.84 -33.86 2.80
CA VAL A 454 -3.87 -33.04 2.05
C VAL A 454 -2.49 -33.01 2.70
N LEU A 455 -2.36 -33.24 4.00
CA LEU A 455 -1.05 -33.34 4.67
C LEU A 455 -0.24 -34.55 4.16
N SER A 456 -0.89 -35.59 3.65
CA SER A 456 -0.20 -36.73 3.05
C SER A 456 0.57 -36.37 1.76
N LYS A 457 0.20 -35.27 1.09
CA LYS A 457 0.82 -34.79 -0.15
C LYS A 457 2.16 -34.08 0.07
N LEU A 458 2.51 -33.74 1.31
CA LEU A 458 3.79 -33.12 1.64
C LEU A 458 4.92 -34.14 1.57
N GLN A 459 5.56 -34.25 0.41
CA GLN A 459 6.53 -35.31 0.09
C GLN A 459 7.78 -35.28 0.98
N TYR A 460 8.19 -34.08 1.40
CA TYR A 460 9.37 -33.89 2.25
C TYR A 460 9.07 -33.94 3.75
N LEU A 461 7.81 -34.13 4.15
CA LEU A 461 7.44 -34.12 5.58
C LEU A 461 8.03 -35.35 6.30
N GLU A 462 8.94 -35.11 7.22
CA GLU A 462 9.64 -36.14 8.01
C GLU A 462 9.08 -36.24 9.41
N VAL A 463 8.55 -35.15 9.97
CA VAL A 463 7.97 -35.12 11.31
C VAL A 463 6.60 -34.44 11.28
N LEU A 464 5.61 -35.15 11.81
CA LEU A 464 4.26 -34.63 12.02
C LEU A 464 3.84 -34.92 13.46
N ASN A 465 3.83 -33.87 14.29
CA ASN A 465 3.40 -33.96 15.68
C ASN A 465 2.03 -33.28 15.88
N LEU A 466 1.03 -34.08 16.23
CA LEU A 466 -0.35 -33.68 16.48
C LEU A 466 -0.82 -34.06 17.90
N GLU A 467 0.12 -34.43 18.79
CA GLU A 467 -0.19 -34.88 20.14
C GLU A 467 -0.96 -33.83 20.95
N ARG A 468 -1.73 -34.27 21.95
CA ARG A 468 -2.42 -33.37 22.90
C ARG A 468 -3.30 -32.34 22.20
N ASN A 469 -4.28 -32.83 21.45
CA ASN A 469 -5.31 -32.04 20.79
C ASN A 469 -6.69 -32.71 20.98
N GLN A 470 -7.72 -32.18 20.33
CA GLN A 470 -9.10 -32.70 20.35
C GLN A 470 -9.52 -33.23 18.97
N LEU A 471 -8.55 -33.77 18.21
CA LEU A 471 -8.77 -34.28 16.87
C LEU A 471 -9.62 -35.57 16.91
N ASN A 472 -10.36 -35.81 15.83
CA ASN A 472 -11.28 -36.94 15.71
C ASN A 472 -11.28 -37.59 14.32
N GLY A 473 -11.90 -38.76 14.20
CA GLY A 473 -12.01 -39.47 12.93
C GLY A 473 -10.78 -40.31 12.60
N SER A 474 -10.67 -40.75 11.34
CA SER A 474 -9.59 -41.61 10.88
C SER A 474 -8.37 -40.80 10.45
N ILE A 475 -7.18 -41.30 10.79
CA ILE A 475 -5.93 -40.77 10.23
C ILE A 475 -5.83 -41.17 8.75
N PRO A 476 -5.45 -40.25 7.84
CA PRO A 476 -5.26 -40.55 6.43
C PRO A 476 -4.36 -41.78 6.20
N ALA A 477 -4.83 -42.73 5.39
CA ALA A 477 -4.15 -44.03 5.19
C ALA A 477 -2.71 -43.89 4.71
N GLU A 478 -2.43 -42.89 3.86
CA GLU A 478 -1.08 -42.65 3.35
C GLU A 478 -0.12 -42.12 4.43
N LEU A 479 -0.59 -41.34 5.41
CA LEU A 479 0.24 -40.92 6.55
C LEU A 479 0.62 -42.12 7.43
N ILE A 480 -0.33 -43.04 7.67
CA ILE A 480 -0.07 -44.28 8.40
C ILE A 480 0.94 -45.15 7.65
N LYS A 481 0.79 -45.26 6.33
CA LYS A 481 1.71 -46.03 5.48
C LYS A 481 3.13 -45.45 5.53
N ARG A 482 3.27 -44.12 5.40
CA ARG A 482 4.56 -43.42 5.52
C ARG A 482 5.19 -43.55 6.90
N SER A 483 4.36 -43.60 7.95
CA SER A 483 4.81 -43.86 9.31
C SER A 483 5.33 -45.29 9.49
N LYS A 484 4.59 -46.28 8.99
CA LYS A 484 5.01 -47.70 9.01
C LYS A 484 6.28 -47.96 8.19
N SER A 485 6.51 -47.23 7.11
CA SER A 485 7.73 -47.34 6.31
C SER A 485 8.93 -46.58 6.89
N GLY A 486 8.75 -45.83 7.98
CA GLY A 486 9.81 -45.05 8.63
C GLY A 486 10.13 -43.71 7.95
N SER A 487 9.42 -43.35 6.89
CA SER A 487 9.61 -42.07 6.17
C SER A 487 8.94 -40.87 6.83
N LEU A 488 8.10 -41.09 7.84
CA LEU A 488 7.41 -40.06 8.60
C LEU A 488 7.34 -40.46 10.07
N LEU A 489 7.87 -39.62 10.96
CA LEU A 489 7.61 -39.71 12.39
C LEU A 489 6.25 -39.07 12.67
N LEU A 490 5.25 -39.91 12.88
CA LEU A 490 3.86 -39.49 13.15
C LEU A 490 3.53 -39.66 14.63
N SER A 491 3.28 -38.54 15.31
CA SER A 491 2.87 -38.51 16.72
C SER A 491 1.45 -37.97 16.84
N VAL A 492 0.52 -38.80 17.34
CA VAL A 492 -0.93 -38.49 17.42
C VAL A 492 -1.53 -38.82 18.80
N GLY A 493 -0.68 -39.16 19.77
CA GLY A 493 -1.07 -39.49 21.14
C GLY A 493 -1.94 -38.43 21.80
N GLU A 494 -2.67 -38.84 22.84
CA GLU A 494 -3.50 -37.94 23.65
C GLU A 494 -4.60 -37.21 22.84
N ASN A 495 -5.09 -37.84 21.76
CA ASN A 495 -6.31 -37.46 21.03
C ASN A 495 -7.36 -38.58 21.17
N SER A 496 -8.32 -38.43 22.09
CA SER A 496 -9.22 -39.52 22.49
C SER A 496 -10.11 -40.09 21.39
N ASN A 497 -10.33 -39.34 20.30
CA ASN A 497 -11.28 -39.69 19.23
C ASN A 497 -10.61 -40.00 17.88
N LEU A 498 -9.27 -40.10 17.80
CA LEU A 498 -8.55 -40.50 16.60
C LEU A 498 -8.47 -42.03 16.47
N CYS A 499 -8.75 -42.58 15.28
CA CYS A 499 -8.58 -43.99 14.95
C CYS A 499 -7.51 -44.20 13.85
N ALA A 500 -6.71 -45.26 13.96
CA ALA A 500 -5.59 -45.58 13.04
C ALA A 500 -5.97 -46.40 11.79
N SER A 501 -7.25 -46.76 11.60
CA SER A 501 -7.82 -47.37 10.37
C SER A 501 -9.35 -47.51 10.51
N ASP A 502 -10.02 -48.24 9.61
CA ASP A 502 -11.47 -48.50 9.44
C ASP A 502 -12.32 -48.80 10.69
N SER A 503 -11.72 -48.86 11.89
CA SER A 503 -12.43 -48.96 13.16
C SER A 503 -13.30 -47.75 13.51
N CYS A 504 -13.26 -46.67 12.72
CA CYS A 504 -14.24 -45.60 12.82
C CYS A 504 -15.61 -45.99 12.20
N GLU A 505 -15.84 -47.25 11.81
CA GLU A 505 -17.19 -47.77 11.55
C GLU A 505 -18.03 -47.87 12.85
N ARG A 506 -18.88 -46.85 13.04
CA ARG A 506 -20.17 -46.90 13.72
C ARG A 506 -20.20 -47.56 15.11
N LYS A 507 -19.91 -46.76 16.15
CA LYS A 507 -20.90 -46.67 17.24
C LYS A 507 -22.09 -45.83 16.76
N LYS A 508 -22.90 -46.39 15.85
CA LYS A 508 -24.33 -46.06 15.89
C LYS A 508 -24.81 -46.64 17.21
N SER A 509 -24.78 -45.80 18.25
CA SER A 509 -25.57 -46.03 19.43
C SER A 509 -26.99 -46.37 18.95
N LYS A 510 -27.41 -47.63 19.16
CA LYS A 510 -28.83 -47.98 19.20
C LYS A 510 -29.40 -47.31 20.46
N ASN A 511 -29.49 -45.98 20.46
CA ASN A 511 -30.32 -45.30 21.43
C ASN A 511 -31.72 -45.23 20.82
N ASN A 512 -32.58 -46.02 21.43
CA ASN A 512 -34.03 -46.05 21.29
C ASN A 512 -34.61 -44.68 20.90
N ILE A 513 -35.22 -44.64 19.72
CA ILE A 513 -36.27 -43.69 19.36
C ILE A 513 -37.48 -43.99 20.26
N VAL A 514 -37.39 -43.64 21.55
CA VAL A 514 -38.51 -43.69 22.49
C VAL A 514 -38.55 -42.44 23.40
N VAL A 515 -37.46 -41.64 23.50
CA VAL A 515 -37.46 -40.45 24.39
C VAL A 515 -37.76 -39.13 23.66
N LEU A 516 -37.73 -39.07 22.32
CA LEU A 516 -38.08 -37.85 21.57
C LEU A 516 -39.57 -37.67 21.27
N ILE A 517 -40.43 -38.64 21.61
CA ILE A 517 -41.89 -38.58 21.31
C ILE A 517 -42.72 -38.10 22.52
N LEU A 518 -42.17 -38.05 23.74
CA LEU A 518 -42.92 -37.57 24.92
C LEU A 518 -42.83 -36.06 25.17
N ALA A 519 -41.84 -35.36 24.60
CA ALA A 519 -41.68 -33.92 24.80
C ALA A 519 -42.53 -33.05 23.83
N SER A 520 -43.00 -33.61 22.72
CA SER A 520 -43.79 -32.89 21.72
C SER A 520 -45.29 -32.85 22.00
N VAL A 521 -45.83 -33.79 22.80
CA VAL A 521 -47.27 -33.87 23.10
C VAL A 521 -47.68 -32.90 24.22
N VAL A 522 -46.82 -32.64 25.19
CA VAL A 522 -47.12 -31.72 26.31
C VAL A 522 -47.04 -30.25 25.86
N GLY A 523 -46.10 -29.91 24.96
CA GLY A 523 -45.97 -28.55 24.42
C GLY A 523 -47.13 -28.13 23.51
N LEU A 524 -47.67 -29.06 22.71
CA LEU A 524 -48.81 -28.81 21.82
C LEU A 524 -50.14 -28.67 22.58
N LEU A 525 -50.28 -29.32 23.74
CA LEU A 525 -51.46 -29.15 24.61
C LEU A 525 -51.45 -27.82 25.38
N ILE A 526 -50.28 -27.27 25.70
CA ILE A 526 -50.15 -25.96 26.36
C ILE A 526 -50.33 -24.81 25.35
N LEU A 527 -49.84 -24.97 24.11
CA LEU A 527 -50.03 -23.96 23.05
C LEU A 527 -51.48 -23.88 22.55
N SER A 528 -52.21 -25.00 22.53
CA SER A 528 -53.62 -25.02 22.10
C SER A 528 -54.56 -24.37 23.12
N LEU A 529 -54.25 -24.46 24.43
CA LEU A 529 -55.02 -23.80 25.49
C LEU A 529 -54.78 -22.28 25.57
N THR A 530 -53.58 -21.79 25.21
CA THR A 530 -53.30 -20.34 25.16
C THR A 530 -53.88 -19.67 23.91
N ILE A 531 -53.89 -20.36 22.77
CA ILE A 531 -54.51 -19.87 21.53
C ILE A 531 -56.05 -19.81 21.67
N ALA A 532 -56.67 -20.77 22.36
CA ALA A 532 -58.12 -20.74 22.64
C ALA A 532 -58.55 -19.57 23.55
N ALA A 533 -57.72 -19.20 24.53
CA ALA A 533 -57.98 -18.05 25.40
C ALA A 533 -57.87 -16.71 24.66
N ILE A 534 -56.93 -16.60 23.71
CA ILE A 534 -56.74 -15.40 22.86
C ILE A 534 -57.86 -15.29 21.83
N PHE A 535 -58.35 -16.42 21.28
CA PHE A 535 -59.42 -16.45 20.28
C PHE A 535 -60.81 -16.12 20.87
N CYS A 536 -61.05 -16.47 22.14
CA CYS A 536 -62.25 -16.03 22.88
C CYS A 536 -62.22 -14.53 23.25
N GLY A 537 -61.05 -13.90 23.29
CA GLY A 537 -60.90 -12.46 23.54
C GLY A 537 -61.14 -11.57 22.32
N LEU A 538 -60.84 -12.07 21.10
CA LEU A 538 -60.84 -11.28 19.87
C LEU A 538 -62.16 -11.34 19.08
N THR A 539 -63.12 -12.19 19.46
CA THR A 539 -64.44 -12.27 18.81
C THR A 539 -65.47 -11.26 19.35
N ARG A 540 -65.08 -10.35 20.24
CA ARG A 540 -65.86 -9.15 20.59
C ARG A 540 -65.23 -7.88 20.04
N ARG A 541 -65.25 -7.68 18.72
CA ARG A 541 -65.46 -6.35 18.08
C ARG A 541 -65.50 -6.45 16.55
N LYS A 542 -66.69 -6.14 16.00
CA LYS A 542 -67.02 -5.54 14.68
C LYS A 542 -66.78 -6.41 13.42
N LYS A 543 -67.81 -6.80 12.63
CA LYS A 543 -68.62 -6.03 11.63
C LYS A 543 -67.70 -5.24 10.67
N GLN A 544 -67.74 -5.28 9.33
CA GLN A 544 -68.65 -5.70 8.23
C GLN A 544 -67.74 -5.85 6.98
N ASP A 545 -67.84 -6.91 6.17
CA ASP A 545 -68.63 -7.11 4.94
C ASP A 545 -68.02 -6.57 3.62
N LYS A 546 -67.65 -7.53 2.74
CA LYS A 546 -67.64 -7.64 1.24
C LYS A 546 -67.15 -6.46 0.36
N THR A 547 -66.43 -6.68 -0.76
CA THR A 547 -66.89 -7.39 -1.98
C THR A 547 -65.76 -7.67 -3.00
N ARG A 548 -65.99 -8.70 -3.84
CA ARG A 548 -65.25 -9.33 -4.98
C ARG A 548 -64.84 -8.34 -6.12
N VAL A 549 -63.96 -8.66 -7.11
CA VAL A 549 -64.17 -9.57 -8.27
C VAL A 549 -62.88 -9.74 -9.14
N ALA A 550 -62.62 -11.01 -9.52
CA ALA A 550 -62.10 -11.67 -10.75
C ALA A 550 -60.87 -11.20 -11.59
N LEU A 551 -59.95 -12.19 -11.74
CA LEU A 551 -59.34 -12.83 -12.95
C LEU A 551 -58.74 -11.96 -14.08
N VAL A 552 -57.51 -12.31 -14.49
CA VAL A 552 -57.14 -12.88 -15.81
C VAL A 552 -55.64 -13.20 -15.83
N ASP A 553 -55.30 -14.45 -16.15
CA ASP A 553 -53.96 -14.90 -16.53
C ASP A 553 -53.63 -14.47 -17.96
N THR A 554 -52.40 -14.02 -18.22
CA THR A 554 -51.74 -14.23 -19.51
C THR A 554 -50.22 -14.13 -19.35
N GLU A 555 -49.51 -15.25 -19.52
CA GLU A 555 -48.09 -15.25 -19.91
C GLU A 555 -47.97 -14.85 -21.40
N PRO A 556 -46.83 -14.24 -21.77
CA PRO A 556 -46.18 -14.69 -22.99
C PRO A 556 -44.67 -14.92 -22.78
N ASN A 557 -44.31 -16.17 -22.99
CA ASN A 557 -43.29 -16.68 -23.91
C ASN A 557 -41.97 -15.92 -24.10
N VAL A 558 -40.92 -16.67 -23.79
CA VAL A 558 -39.49 -16.41 -23.96
C VAL A 558 -39.12 -16.05 -25.40
N GLN A 559 -38.31 -15.00 -25.58
CA GLN A 559 -37.39 -14.89 -26.71
C GLN A 559 -35.95 -14.80 -26.19
N ASN A 560 -35.15 -15.79 -26.59
CA ASN A 560 -33.70 -15.82 -26.47
C ASN A 560 -33.09 -14.71 -27.35
N ARG A 561 -32.31 -13.82 -26.73
CA ARG A 561 -31.24 -13.05 -27.40
C ARG A 561 -29.91 -13.36 -26.70
N PRO A 562 -28.81 -13.63 -27.43
CA PRO A 562 -27.49 -13.74 -26.82
C PRO A 562 -26.93 -12.36 -26.46
N LEU A 563 -26.46 -12.28 -25.21
CA LEU A 563 -25.27 -11.59 -24.72
C LEU A 563 -24.87 -10.23 -25.35
N GLU A 564 -25.15 -9.14 -24.64
CA GLU A 564 -24.29 -7.95 -24.62
C GLU A 564 -24.00 -7.57 -23.17
N SER A 565 -22.71 -7.57 -22.82
CA SER A 565 -22.22 -7.10 -21.53
C SER A 565 -22.35 -5.58 -21.45
N MET A 566 -23.30 -5.09 -20.65
CA MET A 566 -23.32 -3.69 -20.22
C MET A 566 -23.05 -3.63 -18.72
N GLN A 567 -21.85 -3.23 -18.32
CA GLN A 567 -21.62 -2.65 -16.99
C GLN A 567 -22.40 -1.32 -16.93
N ARG A 568 -23.62 -1.36 -16.39
CA ARG A 568 -24.39 -0.15 -16.05
C ARG A 568 -24.11 0.24 -14.60
N GLN A 569 -23.69 1.48 -14.37
CA GLN A 569 -23.79 2.10 -13.04
C GLN A 569 -25.27 2.32 -12.72
N VAL A 570 -25.70 1.89 -11.53
CA VAL A 570 -27.08 2.01 -11.05
C VAL A 570 -27.08 2.93 -9.83
N THR A 571 -27.97 3.92 -9.77
CA THR A 571 -27.99 4.86 -8.62
C THR A 571 -28.76 4.28 -7.43
N TYR A 572 -28.61 4.89 -6.25
CA TYR A 572 -29.38 4.49 -5.06
C TYR A 572 -30.91 4.59 -5.28
N SER A 573 -31.39 5.62 -5.99
CA SER A 573 -32.82 5.78 -6.30
C SER A 573 -33.36 4.68 -7.20
N ASP A 574 -32.51 4.13 -8.09
CA ASP A 574 -32.87 2.98 -8.89
C ASP A 574 -33.02 1.72 -8.03
N LEU A 575 -32.19 1.55 -7.00
CA LEU A 575 -32.27 0.42 -6.08
C LEU A 575 -33.54 0.44 -5.22
N GLU A 576 -33.96 1.61 -4.74
CA GLU A 576 -35.24 1.77 -4.04
C GLU A 576 -36.40 1.38 -4.96
N ARG A 577 -36.38 1.81 -6.23
CA ARG A 577 -37.41 1.44 -7.20
C ARG A 577 -37.40 -0.06 -7.52
N ILE A 578 -36.22 -0.66 -7.76
CA ILE A 578 -36.06 -2.08 -8.10
C ILE A 578 -36.54 -2.99 -6.97
N THR A 579 -36.30 -2.59 -5.72
CA THR A 579 -36.63 -3.39 -4.52
C THR A 579 -37.97 -3.04 -3.87
N ASN A 580 -38.72 -2.10 -4.46
CA ASN A 580 -39.92 -1.52 -3.86
C ASN A 580 -39.66 -1.01 -2.43
N ASN A 581 -38.70 -0.11 -2.26
CA ASN A 581 -38.21 0.42 -0.98
C ASN A 581 -37.72 -0.68 -0.02
N PHE A 582 -36.98 -1.66 -0.55
CA PHE A 582 -36.40 -2.75 0.24
C PHE A 582 -37.42 -3.57 1.06
N GLU A 583 -38.66 -3.70 0.56
CA GLU A 583 -39.78 -4.28 1.31
C GLU A 583 -39.60 -5.78 1.62
N ARG A 584 -39.07 -6.55 0.65
CA ARG A 584 -39.01 -8.01 0.74
C ARG A 584 -37.60 -8.52 0.93
N ILE A 585 -37.31 -9.03 2.12
CA ILE A 585 -36.02 -9.64 2.48
C ILE A 585 -36.00 -11.11 2.04
N LEU A 586 -34.94 -11.51 1.32
CA LEU A 586 -34.65 -12.89 0.94
C LEU A 586 -33.75 -13.60 1.96
N GLY A 587 -32.88 -12.87 2.67
CA GLY A 587 -32.01 -13.42 3.71
C GLY A 587 -31.21 -12.36 4.46
N LYS A 588 -30.80 -12.69 5.69
CA LYS A 588 -29.92 -11.87 6.54
C LYS A 588 -28.73 -12.71 7.01
N GLY A 589 -27.52 -12.17 6.89
CA GLY A 589 -26.30 -12.80 7.38
C GLY A 589 -25.32 -11.78 7.96
N GLY A 590 -24.15 -12.24 8.42
CA GLY A 590 -23.14 -11.42 9.07
C GLY A 590 -22.57 -10.26 8.22
N PHE A 591 -22.86 -10.25 6.92
CA PHE A 591 -22.28 -9.31 5.95
C PHE A 591 -23.32 -8.42 5.27
N GLY A 592 -24.60 -8.51 5.65
CA GLY A 592 -25.65 -7.68 5.07
C GLY A 592 -27.00 -8.38 4.91
N THR A 593 -27.96 -7.63 4.36
CA THR A 593 -29.32 -8.11 4.06
C THR A 593 -29.51 -8.20 2.55
N VAL A 594 -30.09 -9.30 2.09
CA VAL A 594 -30.45 -9.51 0.68
C VAL A 594 -31.94 -9.26 0.50
N TYR A 595 -32.28 -8.42 -0.47
CA TYR A 595 -33.64 -8.04 -0.81
C TYR A 595 -34.03 -8.60 -2.18
N TYR A 596 -35.31 -8.85 -2.37
CA TYR A 596 -35.88 -9.18 -3.67
C TYR A 596 -36.07 -7.90 -4.47
N GLY A 597 -35.69 -7.93 -5.75
CA GLY A 597 -35.95 -6.84 -6.68
C GLY A 597 -36.39 -7.32 -8.07
N CYS A 598 -36.93 -6.40 -8.85
CA CYS A 598 -37.30 -6.62 -10.25
C CYS A 598 -36.73 -5.48 -11.11
N MET A 599 -35.93 -5.82 -12.11
CA MET A 599 -35.33 -4.86 -13.04
C MET A 599 -35.61 -5.34 -14.47
N ASP A 600 -36.28 -4.51 -15.27
CA ASP A 600 -36.66 -4.82 -16.65
C ASP A 600 -37.38 -6.18 -16.83
N GLY A 601 -38.23 -6.54 -15.86
CA GLY A 601 -38.97 -7.83 -15.84
C GLY A 601 -38.16 -9.02 -15.34
N ILE A 602 -36.89 -8.83 -15.00
CA ILE A 602 -35.98 -9.87 -14.49
C ILE A 602 -35.93 -9.81 -12.97
N ARG A 603 -36.05 -10.98 -12.33
CA ARG A 603 -35.92 -11.12 -10.88
C ARG A 603 -34.45 -11.01 -10.48
N VAL A 604 -34.16 -10.16 -9.51
CA VAL A 604 -32.81 -9.91 -8.99
C VAL A 604 -32.79 -9.98 -7.47
N ALA A 605 -31.62 -10.28 -6.90
CA ALA A 605 -31.36 -10.20 -5.48
C ALA A 605 -30.43 -9.01 -5.21
N VAL A 606 -30.86 -8.04 -4.41
CA VAL A 606 -30.09 -6.84 -4.08
C VAL A 606 -29.47 -7.01 -2.70
N LYS A 607 -28.14 -7.07 -2.62
CA LYS A 607 -27.44 -7.19 -1.33
C LYS A 607 -27.02 -5.82 -0.83
N VAL A 608 -27.51 -5.48 0.36
CA VAL A 608 -27.16 -4.27 1.10
C VAL A 608 -26.15 -4.65 2.18
N PHE A 609 -24.93 -4.14 2.07
CA PHE A 609 -23.87 -4.40 3.04
C PHE A 609 -24.11 -3.61 4.33
N SER A 610 -23.76 -4.22 5.47
CA SER A 610 -23.75 -3.52 6.75
C SER A 610 -22.57 -2.52 6.79
N PRO A 611 -22.75 -1.29 7.32
CA PRO A 611 -21.67 -0.31 7.49
C PRO A 611 -20.46 -0.83 8.29
N SER A 612 -20.63 -1.89 9.07
CA SER A 612 -19.62 -2.50 9.93
C SER A 612 -18.72 -3.53 9.25
N SER A 613 -18.84 -3.77 7.93
CA SER A 613 -18.12 -4.86 7.24
C SER A 613 -17.26 -4.38 6.07
N VAL A 614 -16.01 -4.00 6.37
CA VAL A 614 -14.99 -3.64 5.37
C VAL A 614 -14.53 -4.87 4.54
N GLN A 615 -14.66 -6.09 5.07
CA GLN A 615 -14.34 -7.34 4.37
C GLN A 615 -15.49 -7.94 3.55
N GLY A 616 -16.74 -7.48 3.75
CA GLY A 616 -17.93 -8.10 3.15
C GLY A 616 -17.96 -8.01 1.63
N TYR A 617 -17.47 -6.91 1.05
CA TYR A 617 -17.44 -6.70 -0.39
C TYR A 617 -16.44 -7.64 -1.10
N GLN A 618 -15.23 -7.81 -0.55
CA GLN A 618 -14.18 -8.65 -1.14
C GLN A 618 -14.56 -10.15 -1.08
N GLN A 619 -15.12 -10.61 0.05
CA GLN A 619 -15.60 -11.99 0.17
C GLN A 619 -16.82 -12.27 -0.71
N PHE A 620 -17.69 -11.29 -0.91
CA PHE A 620 -18.83 -11.42 -1.81
C PHE A 620 -18.43 -11.43 -3.29
N GLN A 621 -17.40 -10.66 -3.67
CA GLN A 621 -16.81 -10.78 -5.01
C GLN A 621 -16.21 -12.17 -5.23
N ALA A 622 -15.55 -12.75 -4.22
CA ALA A 622 -15.04 -14.11 -4.30
C ALA A 622 -16.17 -15.15 -4.42
N GLU A 623 -17.25 -14.99 -3.66
CA GLU A 623 -18.45 -15.85 -3.72
C GLU A 623 -19.17 -15.74 -5.07
N ALA A 624 -19.36 -14.53 -5.60
CA ALA A 624 -19.99 -14.30 -6.90
C ALA A 624 -19.14 -14.82 -8.06
N SER A 625 -17.80 -14.67 -7.97
CA SER A 625 -16.86 -15.24 -8.94
C SER A 625 -16.87 -16.77 -8.92
N HIS A 626 -17.07 -17.37 -7.74
CA HIS A 626 -17.20 -18.82 -7.58
C HIS A 626 -18.47 -19.38 -8.24
N TYR A 627 -19.59 -18.63 -8.22
CA TYR A 627 -20.88 -19.04 -8.78
C TYR A 627 -21.18 -18.47 -10.18
N ASN A 628 -20.26 -17.74 -10.81
CA ASN A 628 -20.42 -17.16 -12.15
C ASN A 628 -21.66 -16.24 -12.28
N ILE A 629 -21.93 -15.43 -11.25
CA ILE A 629 -23.11 -14.56 -11.16
C ILE A 629 -22.78 -13.14 -11.67
N GLU A 630 -23.57 -12.61 -12.61
CA GLU A 630 -23.46 -11.21 -13.06
C GLU A 630 -23.92 -10.23 -11.97
N PHE A 631 -23.17 -9.14 -11.77
CA PHE A 631 -23.53 -8.09 -10.81
C PHE A 631 -23.35 -6.67 -11.34
N LEU A 632 -24.21 -5.76 -10.87
CA LEU A 632 -24.12 -4.31 -11.10
C LEU A 632 -23.73 -3.61 -9.79
N ILE A 633 -22.86 -2.60 -9.91
CA ILE A 633 -22.33 -1.83 -8.78
C ILE A 633 -22.99 -0.46 -8.76
N SER A 634 -23.45 -0.05 -7.57
CA SER A 634 -23.88 1.32 -7.28
C SER A 634 -22.77 2.10 -6.59
N ASP A 635 -22.75 3.41 -6.81
CA ASP A 635 -21.78 4.36 -6.21
C ASP A 635 -21.88 4.46 -4.67
N THR A 636 -22.85 3.78 -4.05
CA THR A 636 -23.09 3.80 -2.59
C THR A 636 -22.80 2.47 -1.89
N HIS A 637 -21.84 1.66 -2.37
CA HIS A 637 -21.52 0.32 -1.83
C HIS A 637 -22.70 -0.65 -1.81
N LEU A 638 -23.55 -0.63 -2.83
CA LEU A 638 -24.66 -1.58 -2.99
C LEU A 638 -24.44 -2.44 -4.24
N SER A 639 -24.81 -3.71 -4.18
CA SER A 639 -24.62 -4.64 -5.30
C SER A 639 -25.91 -5.38 -5.64
N ILE A 640 -26.21 -5.46 -6.94
CA ILE A 640 -27.33 -6.24 -7.48
C ILE A 640 -26.76 -7.55 -8.04
N GLN A 641 -27.32 -8.69 -7.65
CA GLN A 641 -27.06 -10.00 -8.26
C GLN A 641 -28.25 -10.47 -9.08
N ARG A 642 -27.98 -11.03 -10.26
CA ARG A 642 -29.00 -11.71 -11.06
C ARG A 642 -29.01 -13.20 -10.75
N LEU A 643 -30.12 -13.71 -10.23
CA LEU A 643 -30.32 -15.16 -10.09
C LEU A 643 -30.87 -15.70 -11.42
N LEU A 644 -30.04 -16.41 -12.17
CA LEU A 644 -30.49 -17.25 -13.29
C LEU A 644 -31.05 -18.54 -12.69
N TYR A 645 -32.37 -18.71 -12.72
CA TYR A 645 -33.03 -19.98 -12.44
C TYR A 645 -33.49 -20.63 -13.73
#